data_AF-A0A0V0ZE98-F1
#
_entry.id   AF-A0A0V0ZE98-F1
#
_cell.length_a   1.000
_cell.length_b   1.000
_cell.length_c   1.000
_cell.angle_alpha   90.00
_cell.angle_beta   90.00
_cell.angle_gamma   90.00
#
_symmetry.space_group_name_H-M   'P 1'
#
loop_
_entity.id
_entity.type
_entity.pdbx_description
1 polymer ?
#
loop_
_entity_poly.entity_id
_entity_poly.type
_entity_poly.pdbx_seq_one_letter_code
_entity_poly.pdbx_strand_id
1 'polypeptide(L)'
;MLMHASFDGKTFAHAIIYFMQRRINATTSDFLLRKSMKTLFTLFCLAFLAVIVQGGEESGKKVEPLPCKDRGSKASCNRYMKKDNFEELCKENRRIGRYLCCKTCAEKLGVEVNEDGKFKDFGTFTYYEPTCPALEDRGNHTICEMIKHGSEVYKCDQSEAQAACAKTCNLRVIILSTAADSAAWVVHTIPGFPTAKIPYNWPASETARGHLLICLTISKSQINAIAASLLLVQPVIHYNDIPETETAGMPYFKKLAEGQTPFIPPFTSRRTIRTKDDRAPVTVHIYSKSESSKYEIYKKVIVKALKKTIKVWSRRDNKLKGDCRVPGRHVRLLQSPGVINGHNTNLEADDTNWAVSDPGSVICHVDKPYFKNQSKEPAMAICIENNDIFTRFNEIAAQYKYRAIVYKAPRQNTGKIILASAAGNWDDGAAPLSNNGGHSFAATLEHVVQANNDIKFLAYNNVPPAVPNVKTKSNSKGVIIVRTTVNVDSAAWVVHTIPGFPTAKTPYTWPAAEDARGHLLICLTISESQINAIAASLLLVQPVIHYNDIPETETAGMPYFKKLAEGQTPIIPPFTSRRTIRTQSAGAPVTVHIYSKSGTSKYEIYKKVIVKALKKTIKVWSRRDNKLKGDCRVPGRHVHLLQSPGVINGHNTNLEADDTNWAVSDPGSVICHVDKPYFKNQSKEPAMAICIENNDIFTRFNEIAAQKKSFMHLIFIPLTLLRNNK
;
A
#
# COMPACT_ATOMS: atom_id res chain seq x y z
N MET A 1 -41.16 11.00 22.86
CA MET A 1 -42.07 10.85 21.71
C MET A 1 -41.59 11.84 20.65
N LEU A 2 -40.76 11.39 19.70
CA LEU A 2 -41.12 11.13 18.28
C LEU A 2 -41.45 12.45 17.54
N MET A 3 -40.92 12.82 16.38
CA MET A 3 -39.88 12.31 15.47
C MET A 3 -39.80 13.30 14.29
N HIS A 4 -38.60 13.50 13.68
CA HIS A 4 -38.33 13.77 12.23
C HIS A 4 -38.86 15.07 11.57
N ALA A 5 -38.22 15.74 10.59
CA ALA A 5 -36.94 15.60 9.84
C ALA A 5 -36.70 16.85 8.92
N SER A 6 -35.44 17.29 8.81
CA SER A 6 -34.63 17.48 7.57
C SER A 6 -34.82 18.65 6.56
N PHE A 7 -33.65 19.06 6.05
CA PHE A 7 -33.26 19.93 4.90
C PHE A 7 -33.12 21.45 5.18
N ASP A 8 -32.17 22.23 4.62
CA ASP A 8 -30.80 22.11 4.07
C ASP A 8 -30.40 23.59 3.76
N GLY A 9 -29.26 24.08 4.23
CA GLY A 9 -29.01 25.52 4.40
C GLY A 9 -27.74 26.04 3.73
N LYS A 10 -27.60 25.87 2.41
CA LYS A 10 -26.61 26.59 1.59
C LYS A 10 -27.01 28.07 1.42
N THR A 11 -26.91 28.88 2.48
CA THR A 11 -27.10 30.33 2.36
C THR A 11 -26.41 31.17 3.45
N PHE A 12 -25.27 30.73 3.99
CA PHE A 12 -24.55 31.51 5.01
C PHE A 12 -23.08 31.88 4.69
N ALA A 13 -22.56 31.49 3.52
CA ALA A 13 -21.17 31.79 3.13
C ALA A 13 -20.99 32.99 2.18
N HIS A 14 -22.08 33.63 1.72
CA HIS A 14 -21.99 34.82 0.84
C HIS A 14 -22.36 36.15 1.52
N ALA A 15 -22.73 36.16 2.81
CA ALA A 15 -23.14 37.38 3.51
C ALA A 15 -22.02 38.06 4.34
N ILE A 16 -20.89 37.38 4.61
CA ILE A 16 -19.82 37.93 5.46
C ILE A 16 -18.76 38.72 4.67
N ILE A 17 -18.60 38.43 3.37
CA ILE A 17 -17.64 39.16 2.52
C ILE A 17 -18.23 40.49 2.00
N TYR A 18 -19.56 40.59 1.88
CA TYR A 18 -20.22 41.81 1.36
C TYR A 18 -20.42 42.91 2.41
N PHE A 19 -20.37 42.59 3.71
CA PHE A 19 -20.60 43.57 4.79
C PHE A 19 -19.33 44.17 5.42
N MET A 20 -18.15 43.59 5.17
CA MET A 20 -16.85 44.12 5.63
C MET A 20 -16.22 45.16 4.68
N GLN A 21 -16.85 45.44 3.53
CA GLN A 21 -16.29 46.30 2.49
C GLN A 21 -17.00 47.66 2.34
N ARG A 22 -17.86 48.03 3.29
CA ARG A 22 -18.61 49.29 3.24
C ARG A 22 -18.70 50.00 4.60
N ARG A 23 -17.56 50.21 5.28
CA ARG A 23 -17.44 51.24 6.34
C ARG A 23 -15.99 51.53 6.75
N ILE A 24 -15.13 51.92 5.81
CA ILE A 24 -13.94 52.75 6.12
C ILE A 24 -13.83 53.75 4.97
N ASN A 25 -14.48 54.90 5.13
CA ASN A 25 -14.27 56.09 4.29
C ASN A 25 -13.59 57.14 5.15
N ALA A 26 -12.55 57.75 4.58
CA ALA A 26 -11.94 59.03 4.92
C ALA A 26 -11.18 59.11 6.26
N THR A 27 -9.83 59.03 6.22
CA THR A 27 -8.94 60.21 6.26
C THR A 27 -7.46 59.80 6.22
N THR A 28 -6.74 60.32 5.22
CA THR A 28 -5.32 60.74 5.15
C THR A 28 -4.21 59.98 5.92
N SER A 29 -3.21 59.54 5.12
CA SER A 29 -1.78 59.28 5.41
C SER A 29 -1.31 57.81 5.38
N ASP A 30 -1.06 57.24 4.18
CA ASP A 30 -0.16 56.07 4.09
C ASP A 30 0.43 55.73 2.70
N PHE A 31 0.80 56.73 1.90
CA PHE A 31 1.38 56.49 0.56
C PHE A 31 2.93 56.52 0.52
N LEU A 32 3.60 56.96 1.58
CA LEU A 32 5.08 57.10 1.61
C LEU A 32 5.83 55.95 2.32
N LEU A 33 5.17 55.10 3.13
CA LEU A 33 5.82 53.98 3.82
C LEU A 33 5.95 52.70 2.97
N ARG A 34 5.10 52.51 1.96
CA ARG A 34 5.10 51.28 1.13
C ARG A 34 6.21 51.20 0.07
N LYS A 35 6.85 52.32 -0.28
CA LYS A 35 7.88 52.36 -1.34
C LYS A 35 9.30 52.09 -0.81
N SER A 36 9.54 52.30 0.49
CA SER A 36 10.84 52.05 1.14
C SER A 36 11.09 50.56 1.46
N MET A 37 10.05 49.83 1.86
CA MET A 37 10.17 48.41 2.24
C MET A 37 10.42 47.43 1.07
N LYS A 38 10.00 47.77 -0.16
CA LYS A 38 10.19 46.88 -1.32
C LYS A 38 11.61 46.90 -1.87
N THR A 39 12.32 48.01 -1.72
CA THR A 39 13.71 48.16 -2.17
C THR A 39 14.69 47.49 -1.20
N LEU A 40 14.38 47.48 0.11
CA LEU A 40 15.20 46.80 1.12
C LEU A 40 15.11 45.27 1.04
N PHE A 41 13.94 44.74 0.66
CA PHE A 41 13.70 43.29 0.56
C PHE A 41 14.35 42.66 -0.69
N THR A 42 14.52 43.43 -1.77
CA THR A 42 15.18 42.96 -3.01
C THR A 42 16.70 42.97 -2.91
N LEU A 43 17.30 43.88 -2.12
CA LEU A 43 18.74 43.90 -1.85
C LEU A 43 19.19 42.77 -0.90
N PHE A 44 18.32 42.30 0.00
CA PHE A 44 18.63 41.17 0.90
C PHE A 44 18.60 39.80 0.19
N CYS A 45 17.77 39.65 -0.84
CA CYS A 45 17.68 38.40 -1.62
C CYS A 45 18.83 38.21 -2.64
N LEU A 46 19.47 39.28 -3.11
CA LEU A 46 20.58 39.20 -4.07
C LEU A 46 21.96 38.97 -3.40
N ALA A 47 22.11 39.28 -2.11
CA ALA A 47 23.33 38.97 -1.35
C ALA A 47 23.39 37.52 -0.85
N PHE A 48 22.25 36.84 -0.70
CA PHE A 48 22.19 35.43 -0.26
C PHE A 48 22.35 34.41 -1.40
N LEU A 49 22.17 34.82 -2.66
CA LEU A 49 22.35 33.95 -3.83
C LEU A 49 23.78 33.90 -4.38
N ALA A 50 24.70 34.73 -3.88
CA ALA A 50 26.09 34.79 -4.36
C ALA A 50 27.11 34.01 -3.49
N VAL A 51 26.69 33.35 -2.41
CA VAL A 51 27.60 32.61 -1.49
C VAL A 51 27.45 31.08 -1.56
N ILE A 52 26.59 30.54 -2.44
CA ILE A 52 26.43 29.08 -2.62
C ILE A 52 26.75 28.66 -4.07
N VAL A 53 27.82 29.22 -4.63
CA VAL A 53 28.53 28.61 -5.77
C VAL A 53 30.01 28.64 -5.44
N GLN A 54 30.46 27.66 -4.64
CA GLN A 54 31.79 27.08 -4.66
C GLN A 54 31.82 25.90 -3.66
N GLY A 55 32.06 24.69 -4.18
CA GLY A 55 32.17 23.47 -3.38
C GLY A 55 31.08 22.44 -3.65
N GLY A 56 30.87 22.07 -4.92
CA GLY A 56 30.25 20.79 -5.24
C GLY A 56 31.28 19.69 -5.02
N GLU A 57 31.02 18.79 -4.07
CA GLU A 57 31.66 17.48 -4.04
C GLU A 57 30.59 16.42 -3.71
N GLU A 58 30.51 15.41 -4.57
CA GLU A 58 29.51 14.35 -4.59
C GLU A 58 29.49 13.55 -3.28
N SER A 59 28.31 13.24 -2.73
CA SER A 59 28.21 12.11 -1.78
C SER A 59 26.85 11.39 -1.86
N GLY A 60 26.55 10.86 -3.04
CA GLY A 60 25.65 9.73 -3.20
C GLY A 60 26.45 8.50 -3.61
N LYS A 61 27.03 7.76 -2.66
CA LYS A 61 27.61 6.43 -2.94
C LYS A 61 27.11 5.41 -1.94
N LYS A 62 26.62 4.28 -2.47
CA LYS A 62 26.53 3.01 -1.73
C LYS A 62 27.86 2.81 -1.00
N VAL A 63 27.81 2.39 0.26
CA VAL A 63 29.03 1.95 0.95
C VAL A 63 29.53 0.71 0.22
N GLU A 64 30.54 0.87 -0.62
CA GLU A 64 31.15 -0.24 -1.34
C GLU A 64 31.82 -1.20 -0.33
N PRO A 65 31.79 -2.53 -0.57
CA PRO A 65 32.53 -3.47 0.24
C PRO A 65 34.01 -3.08 0.26
N LEU A 66 34.61 -3.11 1.44
CA LEU A 66 36.03 -2.79 1.58
C LEU A 66 36.90 -3.74 0.73
N PRO A 67 37.88 -3.22 -0.04
CA PRO A 67 38.78 -4.06 -0.81
C PRO A 67 39.57 -5.00 0.11
N CYS A 68 39.75 -6.25 -0.28
CA CYS A 68 40.50 -7.25 0.46
C CYS A 68 41.98 -6.86 0.51
N LYS A 69 42.39 -6.34 1.68
CA LYS A 69 43.75 -5.89 1.99
C LYS A 69 44.05 -6.24 3.43
N ASP A 70 45.31 -6.55 3.72
CA ASP A 70 45.77 -6.70 5.11
C ASP A 70 45.85 -5.33 5.74
N ARG A 71 44.96 -5.10 6.70
CA ARG A 71 44.87 -3.85 7.47
C ARG A 71 45.47 -4.01 8.86
N GLY A 72 45.63 -5.25 9.31
CA GLY A 72 46.50 -5.58 10.44
C GLY A 72 47.96 -5.40 10.09
N SER A 73 48.80 -5.16 11.10
CA SER A 73 50.24 -5.07 10.89
C SER A 73 50.79 -6.38 10.31
N LYS A 74 51.87 -6.31 9.51
CA LYS A 74 52.51 -7.48 8.91
C LYS A 74 52.93 -8.52 9.97
N ALA A 75 53.35 -8.07 11.15
CA ALA A 75 53.66 -8.92 12.30
C ALA A 75 52.41 -9.59 12.90
N SER A 76 51.27 -8.90 12.96
CA SER A 76 50.01 -9.43 13.46
C SER A 76 49.46 -10.53 12.54
N CYS A 77 49.42 -10.31 11.23
CA CYS A 77 48.95 -11.31 10.28
C CYS A 77 49.88 -12.52 10.23
N ASN A 78 51.21 -12.32 10.28
CA ASN A 78 52.18 -13.41 10.38
C ASN A 78 52.04 -14.22 11.67
N ARG A 79 51.66 -13.60 12.80
CA ARG A 79 51.41 -14.30 14.06
C ARG A 79 50.17 -15.19 13.98
N TYR A 80 49.10 -14.73 13.33
CA TYR A 80 47.91 -15.58 13.10
C TYR A 80 48.22 -16.72 12.14
N MET A 81 49.02 -16.46 11.10
CA MET A 81 49.42 -17.46 10.11
C MET A 81 50.21 -18.63 10.71
N LYS A 82 50.93 -18.41 11.82
CA LYS A 82 51.69 -19.45 12.54
C LYS A 82 50.82 -20.34 13.45
N LYS A 83 49.50 -20.14 13.49
CA LYS A 83 48.59 -20.99 14.27
C LYS A 83 48.17 -22.21 13.45
N ASP A 84 48.12 -23.37 14.09
CA ASP A 84 47.80 -24.65 13.43
C ASP A 84 46.38 -24.70 12.84
N ASN A 85 45.45 -23.86 13.32
CA ASN A 85 44.08 -23.74 12.81
C ASN A 85 43.83 -22.45 11.99
N PHE A 86 44.88 -21.86 11.42
CA PHE A 86 44.77 -20.58 10.72
C PHE A 86 43.82 -20.61 9.51
N GLU A 87 43.81 -21.70 8.74
CA GLU A 87 42.89 -21.83 7.58
C GLU A 87 41.42 -21.84 8.00
N GLU A 88 41.10 -22.49 9.12
CA GLU A 88 39.76 -22.52 9.70
C GLU A 88 39.38 -21.14 10.27
N LEU A 89 40.31 -20.46 10.95
CA LEU A 89 40.14 -19.08 11.40
C LEU A 89 39.87 -18.11 10.23
N CYS A 90 40.54 -18.29 9.10
CA CYS A 90 40.29 -17.48 7.90
C CYS A 90 38.90 -17.73 7.30
N LYS A 91 38.37 -18.96 7.41
CA LYS A 91 37.04 -19.34 6.92
C LYS A 91 35.90 -18.93 7.86
N GLU A 92 36.09 -19.06 9.17
CA GLU A 92 35.02 -18.92 10.15
C GLU A 92 35.02 -17.57 10.89
N ASN A 93 36.18 -16.93 11.04
CA ASN A 93 36.30 -15.67 11.76
C ASN A 93 36.25 -14.46 10.83
N ARG A 94 35.05 -13.87 10.69
CA ARG A 94 34.79 -12.70 9.84
C ARG A 94 35.73 -11.52 10.09
N ARG A 95 36.15 -11.27 11.34
CA ARG A 95 37.07 -10.17 11.65
C ARG A 95 38.44 -10.43 11.03
N ILE A 96 38.95 -11.65 11.19
CA ILE A 96 40.29 -12.04 10.72
C ILE A 96 40.28 -12.21 9.20
N GLY A 97 39.37 -13.01 8.66
CA GLY A 97 39.32 -13.38 7.24
C GLY A 97 38.90 -12.26 6.29
N ARG A 98 38.14 -11.26 6.75
CA ARG A 98 37.61 -10.18 5.89
C ARG A 98 38.13 -8.79 6.20
N TYR A 99 38.32 -8.45 7.48
CA TYR A 99 38.57 -7.07 7.89
C TYR A 99 40.02 -6.79 8.32
N LEU A 100 40.70 -7.78 8.90
CA LEU A 100 42.04 -7.61 9.49
C LEU A 100 43.18 -8.13 8.60
N CYS A 101 43.15 -9.40 8.17
CA CYS A 101 44.24 -10.06 7.44
C CYS A 101 43.73 -10.74 6.15
N CYS A 102 42.90 -10.02 5.39
CA CYS A 102 42.18 -10.57 4.25
C CYS A 102 43.10 -11.11 3.13
N LYS A 103 44.19 -10.40 2.80
CA LYS A 103 45.10 -10.81 1.72
C LYS A 103 45.98 -11.98 2.15
N THR A 104 46.48 -11.98 3.40
CA THR A 104 47.20 -13.11 3.98
C THR A 104 46.31 -14.37 4.06
N CYS A 105 45.03 -14.22 4.42
CA CYS A 105 44.07 -15.33 4.43
C CYS A 105 43.77 -15.84 3.01
N ALA A 106 43.65 -14.94 2.04
CA ALA A 106 43.41 -15.30 0.64
C ALA A 106 44.60 -16.08 0.04
N GLU A 107 45.82 -15.60 0.25
CA GLU A 107 47.05 -16.27 -0.21
C GLU A 107 47.20 -17.68 0.39
N LYS A 108 46.90 -17.82 1.69
CA LYS A 108 47.01 -19.12 2.36
C LYS A 108 45.92 -20.12 1.95
N LEU A 109 44.75 -19.63 1.55
CA LEU A 109 43.63 -20.44 1.06
C LEU A 109 43.66 -20.64 -0.46
N GLY A 110 44.70 -20.17 -1.16
CA GLY A 110 44.86 -20.31 -2.60
C GLY A 110 43.91 -19.45 -3.44
N VAL A 111 43.44 -18.32 -2.92
CA VAL A 111 42.49 -17.40 -3.58
C VAL A 111 43.23 -16.18 -4.12
N GLU A 112 43.17 -15.95 -5.43
CA GLU A 112 43.82 -14.78 -6.05
C GLU A 112 43.06 -13.47 -5.78
N VAL A 113 43.81 -12.44 -5.36
CA VAL A 113 43.31 -11.08 -5.13
C VAL A 113 44.06 -10.09 -6.03
N ASN A 114 43.32 -9.30 -6.79
CA ASN A 114 43.85 -8.30 -7.72
C ASN A 114 44.44 -7.10 -6.96
N GLU A 115 45.21 -6.24 -7.65
CA GLU A 115 45.84 -5.05 -7.04
C GLU A 115 44.83 -4.08 -6.40
N ASP A 116 43.60 -4.04 -6.92
CA ASP A 116 42.48 -3.27 -6.37
C ASP A 116 41.82 -3.91 -5.13
N GLY A 117 42.26 -5.10 -4.71
CA GLY A 117 41.69 -5.84 -3.57
C GLY A 117 40.38 -6.55 -3.88
N LYS A 118 40.13 -6.91 -5.14
CA LYS A 118 38.99 -7.73 -5.56
C LYS A 118 39.45 -9.17 -5.87
N PHE A 119 38.66 -10.15 -5.47
CA PHE A 119 38.96 -11.56 -5.74
C PHE A 119 38.80 -11.87 -7.24
N LYS A 120 39.72 -12.67 -7.80
CA LYS A 120 39.78 -13.01 -9.23
C LYS A 120 38.95 -14.25 -9.57
N ASP A 121 38.96 -15.23 -8.68
CA ASP A 121 38.09 -16.41 -8.66
C ASP A 121 37.80 -16.78 -7.19
N PHE A 122 36.59 -17.24 -6.86
CA PHE A 122 36.12 -17.41 -5.49
C PHE A 122 36.54 -18.75 -4.85
N GLY A 123 37.08 -19.71 -5.59
CA GLY A 123 37.58 -20.99 -5.04
C GLY A 123 36.63 -21.66 -4.03
N THR A 124 37.16 -22.20 -2.92
CA THR A 124 36.35 -22.69 -1.78
C THR A 124 35.98 -21.58 -0.77
N PHE A 125 36.14 -20.31 -1.16
CA PHE A 125 35.96 -19.13 -0.31
C PHE A 125 34.48 -18.70 -0.30
N THR A 126 33.70 -19.28 0.59
CA THR A 126 32.24 -19.05 0.69
C THR A 126 31.85 -17.73 1.36
N TYR A 127 32.81 -16.92 1.83
CA TYR A 127 32.53 -15.76 2.70
C TYR A 127 32.33 -14.43 1.95
N TYR A 128 32.11 -14.45 0.63
CA TYR A 128 31.55 -13.32 -0.09
C TYR A 128 30.02 -13.45 -0.09
N GLU A 129 29.36 -13.12 1.02
CA GLU A 129 27.90 -13.17 1.11
C GLU A 129 27.30 -12.09 0.16
N PRO A 130 26.64 -12.46 -0.96
CA PRO A 130 26.16 -11.51 -1.98
C PRO A 130 25.04 -10.60 -1.46
N THR A 131 24.49 -10.95 -0.30
CA THR A 131 23.54 -10.18 0.47
C THR A 131 24.21 -9.86 1.81
N CYS A 132 24.45 -8.58 2.12
CA CYS A 132 24.89 -8.18 3.46
C CYS A 132 23.99 -8.87 4.52
N PRO A 133 24.55 -9.66 5.45
CA PRO A 133 23.75 -10.24 6.52
C PRO A 133 23.28 -9.11 7.44
N ALA A 134 22.05 -9.25 7.95
CA ALA A 134 21.36 -8.28 8.79
C ALA A 134 22.28 -7.53 9.76
N LEU A 135 22.15 -6.20 9.74
CA LEU A 135 22.87 -5.24 10.57
C LEU A 135 22.48 -5.44 12.04
N GLU A 136 23.32 -6.13 12.81
CA GLU A 136 23.21 -6.29 14.27
C GLU A 136 24.48 -5.77 14.96
N ASP A 137 24.32 -5.17 16.15
CA ASP A 137 25.44 -4.87 17.07
C ASP A 137 25.98 -6.17 17.67
N ARG A 138 27.28 -6.45 17.48
CA ARG A 138 27.88 -7.76 17.81
C ARG A 138 28.61 -7.82 19.15
N GLY A 139 28.60 -6.75 19.96
CA GLY A 139 29.08 -6.81 21.35
C GLY A 139 29.52 -5.47 21.94
N ASN A 140 29.70 -5.45 23.26
CA ASN A 140 30.09 -4.28 24.07
C ASN A 140 31.59 -3.93 23.89
N HIS A 141 31.99 -3.66 22.65
CA HIS A 141 33.35 -3.25 22.32
C HIS A 141 33.52 -1.76 22.65
N THR A 142 34.65 -1.42 23.28
CA THR A 142 35.12 -0.04 23.54
C THR A 142 35.06 0.85 22.29
N ILE A 143 35.16 0.27 21.09
CA ILE A 143 34.96 0.95 19.80
C ILE A 143 33.54 1.50 19.61
N CYS A 144 32.49 0.77 20.00
CA CYS A 144 31.12 1.26 19.92
C CYS A 144 30.87 2.37 20.96
N GLU A 145 31.59 2.35 22.09
CA GLU A 145 31.55 3.41 23.10
C GLU A 145 32.35 4.66 22.68
N MET A 146 33.47 4.51 22.00
CA MET A 146 34.25 5.62 21.43
C MET A 146 33.48 6.36 20.33
N ILE A 147 32.75 5.63 19.47
CA ILE A 147 31.83 6.22 18.47
C ILE A 147 30.65 6.94 19.14
N LYS A 148 30.23 6.50 20.34
CA LYS A 148 29.17 7.15 21.13
C LYS A 148 29.63 8.43 21.85
N HIS A 149 30.92 8.59 22.15
CA HIS A 149 31.39 9.61 23.11
C HIS A 149 32.58 10.51 22.67
N GLY A 150 33.21 10.34 21.51
CA GLY A 150 34.43 11.07 21.12
C GLY A 150 34.31 12.12 20.01
N SER A 151 35.10 13.19 20.11
CA SER A 151 35.28 14.27 19.11
C SER A 151 35.87 13.78 17.78
N GLU A 152 35.66 14.55 16.72
CA GLU A 152 36.19 14.39 15.35
C GLU A 152 37.48 13.56 15.23
N VAL A 153 37.34 12.27 14.92
CA VAL A 153 38.09 11.40 13.97
C VAL A 153 37.49 10.00 14.19
N TYR A 154 37.16 9.26 13.11
CA TYR A 154 36.56 7.90 13.06
C TYR A 154 35.02 7.84 12.92
N LYS A 155 34.53 7.76 11.67
CA LYS A 155 33.11 7.61 11.28
C LYS A 155 32.77 6.14 10.96
N CYS A 156 31.49 5.86 10.69
CA CYS A 156 30.94 4.54 10.30
C CYS A 156 31.50 3.96 8.97
N ASP A 157 32.52 4.57 8.39
CA ASP A 157 33.21 4.19 7.16
C ASP A 157 34.41 3.25 7.39
N GLN A 158 34.81 2.99 8.64
CA GLN A 158 35.92 2.08 8.97
C GLN A 158 35.53 0.61 9.17
N SER A 159 36.49 -0.28 8.84
CA SER A 159 36.31 -1.75 8.85
C SER A 159 35.88 -2.32 10.19
N GLU A 160 36.39 -1.77 11.29
CA GLU A 160 36.12 -2.27 12.64
C GLU A 160 34.78 -1.76 13.18
N ALA A 161 34.35 -0.55 12.79
CA ALA A 161 33.06 0.03 13.15
C ALA A 161 31.89 -0.70 12.46
N GLN A 162 32.03 -0.98 11.15
CA GLN A 162 31.03 -1.75 10.38
C GLN A 162 30.93 -3.21 10.81
N ALA A 163 31.99 -3.76 11.40
CA ALA A 163 31.99 -5.12 11.94
C ALA A 163 31.29 -5.22 13.31
N ALA A 164 31.16 -4.11 14.06
CA ALA A 164 30.81 -4.15 15.48
C ALA A 164 29.51 -3.40 15.90
N CYS A 165 29.09 -2.29 15.24
CA CYS A 165 28.17 -1.30 15.86
C CYS A 165 26.98 -0.77 14.99
N ALA A 166 26.25 -1.62 14.24
CA ALA A 166 25.15 -1.21 13.37
C ALA A 166 23.77 -0.75 13.98
N LYS A 167 23.34 -1.16 15.20
CA LYS A 167 22.06 -0.79 15.86
C LYS A 167 22.10 0.51 16.67
N THR A 168 23.28 1.10 16.92
CA THR A 168 23.43 2.40 17.63
C THR A 168 22.75 3.59 16.90
N CYS A 169 22.04 3.30 15.80
CA CYS A 169 21.34 4.23 14.96
C CYS A 169 19.80 4.29 15.15
N ASN A 170 19.12 3.84 16.23
CA ASN A 170 17.65 4.04 16.40
C ASN A 170 17.30 4.78 17.72
N LEU A 171 16.70 5.97 17.65
CA LEU A 171 16.57 6.92 18.77
C LEU A 171 15.10 7.18 19.20
N ARG A 172 14.89 7.66 20.45
CA ARG A 172 13.63 8.22 20.99
C ARG A 172 13.98 9.34 21.97
N VAL A 173 13.09 10.34 22.15
CA VAL A 173 13.42 11.58 22.90
C VAL A 173 12.38 11.93 23.95
N ILE A 174 12.83 12.29 25.15
CA ILE A 174 12.02 12.93 26.20
C ILE A 174 12.58 14.35 26.41
N ILE A 175 11.70 15.36 26.40
CA ILE A 175 12.03 16.77 26.62
C ILE A 175 11.17 17.26 27.79
N LEU A 176 11.72 18.03 28.73
CA LEU A 176 10.95 18.62 29.83
C LEU A 176 11.26 20.09 30.05
N SER A 177 10.27 20.84 30.53
CA SER A 177 10.42 22.25 30.89
C SER A 177 10.84 22.37 32.34
N THR A 178 11.89 23.12 32.67
CA THR A 178 12.23 23.43 34.07
C THR A 178 11.32 24.51 34.69
N ALA A 179 10.61 25.29 33.86
CA ALA A 179 9.80 26.43 34.31
C ALA A 179 8.32 26.12 34.56
N ALA A 180 7.81 24.96 34.12
CA ALA A 180 6.40 24.57 34.25
C ALA A 180 6.25 23.05 34.41
N ASP A 181 5.13 22.57 34.95
CA ASP A 181 4.80 21.12 34.99
C ASP A 181 4.42 20.60 33.59
N SER A 182 5.37 20.59 32.66
CA SER A 182 5.16 20.21 31.26
C SER A 182 6.36 19.47 30.70
N ALA A 183 6.09 18.41 29.95
CA ALA A 183 7.07 17.63 29.22
C ALA A 183 6.50 17.17 27.87
N ALA A 184 7.38 16.80 26.95
CA ALA A 184 7.06 16.23 25.66
C ALA A 184 7.77 14.88 25.51
N TRP A 185 7.03 13.87 25.04
CA TRP A 185 7.58 12.58 24.67
C TRP A 185 7.45 12.38 23.16
N VAL A 186 8.58 12.24 22.48
CA VAL A 186 8.67 12.07 21.03
C VAL A 186 9.14 10.66 20.71
N VAL A 187 8.34 9.94 19.93
CA VAL A 187 8.61 8.57 19.49
C VAL A 187 8.59 8.55 17.97
N HIS A 188 9.60 7.93 17.37
CA HIS A 188 9.69 7.80 15.92
C HIS A 188 10.39 6.50 15.49
N THR A 189 10.37 6.24 14.18
CA THR A 189 11.08 5.12 13.55
C THR A 189 12.36 5.53 12.82
N ILE A 190 12.71 6.82 12.82
CA ILE A 190 13.84 7.36 12.05
C ILE A 190 15.17 7.00 12.71
N PRO A 191 16.08 6.32 11.99
CA PRO A 191 17.42 6.06 12.49
C PRO A 191 18.27 7.33 12.69
N GLY A 192 19.00 7.42 13.81
CA GLY A 192 20.02 8.45 14.08
C GLY A 192 19.48 9.86 14.32
N PHE A 193 18.16 10.03 14.36
CA PHE A 193 17.48 11.31 14.54
C PHE A 193 16.77 11.39 15.89
N PRO A 194 16.71 12.54 16.58
CA PRO A 194 17.49 13.73 16.34
C PRO A 194 18.90 13.58 16.94
N THR A 195 19.84 14.35 16.42
CA THR A 195 21.16 14.49 17.05
C THR A 195 21.08 15.55 18.14
N ALA A 196 21.46 15.18 19.37
CA ALA A 196 21.39 16.09 20.52
C ALA A 196 22.31 17.30 20.34
N LYS A 197 21.83 18.49 20.71
CA LYS A 197 22.59 19.77 20.72
C LYS A 197 23.17 20.22 19.36
N ILE A 198 22.68 19.69 18.24
CA ILE A 198 23.04 20.12 16.89
C ILE A 198 21.83 20.78 16.23
N PRO A 199 22.01 21.75 15.31
CA PRO A 199 20.92 22.26 14.48
C PRO A 199 20.13 21.12 13.83
N TYR A 200 18.84 21.38 13.59
CA TYR A 200 17.95 20.40 12.96
C TYR A 200 18.56 19.86 11.66
N ASN A 201 18.69 18.54 11.59
CA ASN A 201 19.18 17.85 10.41
C ASN A 201 18.35 16.58 10.18
N TRP A 202 17.73 16.47 9.00
CA TRP A 202 16.99 15.29 8.60
C TRP A 202 17.93 14.28 7.92
N PRO A 203 17.93 12.99 8.30
CA PRO A 203 18.74 11.99 7.61
C PRO A 203 18.26 11.78 6.16
N ALA A 204 19.05 12.21 5.17
CA ALA A 204 18.66 12.16 3.76
C ALA A 204 18.38 10.73 3.24
N SER A 205 19.02 9.69 3.82
CA SER A 205 18.74 8.28 3.49
C SER A 205 17.31 7.85 3.81
N GLU A 206 16.70 8.51 4.80
CA GLU A 206 15.37 8.17 5.31
C GLU A 206 14.25 8.88 4.55
N THR A 207 14.57 9.80 3.64
CA THR A 207 13.57 10.47 2.78
C THR A 207 12.86 9.51 1.83
N ALA A 208 13.51 8.41 1.44
CA ALA A 208 12.93 7.40 0.57
C ALA A 208 12.03 6.39 1.30
N ARG A 209 11.90 6.50 2.63
CA ARG A 209 11.25 5.50 3.48
C ARG A 209 10.09 6.11 4.26
N GLY A 210 9.08 5.29 4.54
CA GLY A 210 7.93 5.68 5.36
C GLY A 210 8.30 5.70 6.84
N HIS A 211 8.07 6.83 7.51
CA HIS A 211 8.30 6.97 8.95
C HIS A 211 7.05 7.49 9.66
N LEU A 212 6.94 7.15 10.96
CA LEU A 212 5.90 7.64 11.85
C LEU A 212 6.56 8.40 12.98
N LEU A 213 6.04 9.58 13.30
CA LEU A 213 6.44 10.39 14.44
C LEU A 213 5.21 10.66 15.30
N ILE A 214 5.36 10.49 16.61
CA ILE A 214 4.33 10.75 17.61
C ILE A 214 4.94 11.69 18.63
N CYS A 215 4.30 12.83 18.86
CA CYS A 215 4.68 13.78 19.91
C CYS A 215 3.52 13.93 20.90
N LEU A 216 3.78 13.64 22.18
CA LEU A 216 2.81 13.73 23.25
C LEU A 216 3.24 14.78 24.26
N THR A 217 2.44 15.82 24.44
CA THR A 217 2.60 16.76 25.56
C THR A 217 1.98 16.13 26.81
N ILE A 218 2.73 16.06 27.90
CA ILE A 218 2.36 15.40 29.16
C ILE A 218 2.79 16.24 30.38
N SER A 219 2.26 15.92 31.56
CA SER A 219 2.77 16.47 32.83
C SER A 219 4.07 15.76 33.25
N LYS A 220 4.92 16.42 34.03
CA LYS A 220 6.18 15.82 34.54
C LYS A 220 5.90 14.59 35.40
N SER A 221 4.80 14.61 36.15
CA SER A 221 4.36 13.50 37.00
C SER A 221 4.20 12.17 36.26
N GLN A 222 4.01 12.20 34.94
CA GLN A 222 3.83 11.00 34.10
C GLN A 222 5.14 10.44 33.55
N ILE A 223 6.26 11.17 33.63
CA ILE A 223 7.57 10.74 33.13
C ILE A 223 8.01 9.44 33.80
N ASN A 224 7.85 9.32 35.11
CA ASN A 224 8.26 8.11 35.84
C ASN A 224 7.49 6.85 35.39
N ALA A 225 6.24 6.99 34.97
CA ALA A 225 5.45 5.89 34.41
C ALA A 225 5.98 5.47 33.02
N ILE A 226 6.37 6.44 32.19
CA ILE A 226 7.01 6.19 30.89
C ILE A 226 8.37 5.51 31.09
N ALA A 227 9.17 6.03 32.02
CA ALA A 227 10.48 5.48 32.34
C ALA A 227 10.39 4.01 32.80
N ALA A 228 9.38 3.65 33.60
CA ALA A 228 9.15 2.27 34.01
C ALA A 228 8.89 1.33 32.82
N SER A 229 8.17 1.81 31.79
CA SER A 229 7.94 1.07 30.55
C SER A 229 9.19 0.99 29.67
N LEU A 230 9.96 2.08 29.59
CA LEU A 230 11.24 2.12 28.86
C LEU A 230 12.28 1.19 29.48
N LEU A 231 12.37 1.13 30.81
CA LEU A 231 13.31 0.26 31.52
C LEU A 231 13.17 -1.22 31.11
N LEU A 232 11.94 -1.67 30.83
CA LEU A 232 11.65 -3.03 30.37
C LEU A 232 12.14 -3.33 28.95
N VAL A 233 12.21 -2.31 28.08
CA VAL A 233 12.68 -2.48 26.70
C VAL A 233 14.16 -2.15 26.53
N GLN A 234 14.82 -1.69 27.60
CA GLN A 234 16.27 -1.46 27.66
C GLN A 234 16.79 -0.58 26.50
N PRO A 235 16.25 0.64 26.33
CA PRO A 235 16.73 1.55 25.30
C PRO A 235 18.14 2.04 25.62
N VAL A 236 18.88 2.41 24.59
CA VAL A 236 20.16 3.10 24.76
C VAL A 236 19.90 4.58 25.01
N ILE A 237 20.35 5.09 26.15
CA ILE A 237 20.34 6.53 26.45
C ILE A 237 21.64 7.12 25.92
N HIS A 238 21.58 7.87 24.83
CA HIS A 238 22.76 8.45 24.17
C HIS A 238 23.08 9.87 24.66
N TYR A 239 22.08 10.57 25.22
CA TYR A 239 22.22 11.92 25.75
C TYR A 239 21.18 12.15 26.86
N ASN A 240 21.60 12.75 27.97
CA ASN A 240 20.74 13.14 29.07
C ASN A 240 21.35 14.35 29.81
N ASP A 241 20.65 15.47 29.81
CA ASP A 241 20.96 16.67 30.60
C ASP A 241 19.81 17.10 31.51
N ILE A 242 18.87 16.19 31.77
CA ILE A 242 17.77 16.44 32.69
C ILE A 242 18.34 16.61 34.11
N PRO A 243 18.10 17.75 34.79
CA PRO A 243 18.60 17.97 36.14
C PRO A 243 18.07 16.93 37.12
N GLU A 244 18.91 16.49 38.06
CA GLU A 244 18.50 15.55 39.13
C GLU A 244 17.38 16.13 40.00
N THR A 245 17.35 17.45 40.20
CA THR A 245 16.30 18.15 40.96
C THR A 245 14.91 17.93 40.37
N GLU A 246 14.80 17.82 39.04
CA GLU A 246 13.53 17.57 38.33
C GLU A 246 13.09 16.12 38.42
N THR A 247 14.01 15.21 38.75
CA THR A 247 13.79 13.74 38.71
C THR A 247 13.98 13.07 40.07
N ALA A 248 14.20 13.83 41.13
CA ALA A 248 14.42 13.32 42.50
C ALA A 248 13.30 12.39 42.99
N GLY A 249 12.05 12.63 42.56
CA GLY A 249 10.89 11.79 42.87
C GLY A 249 10.62 10.65 41.86
N MET A 250 11.52 10.40 40.90
CA MET A 250 11.29 9.51 39.76
C MET A 250 12.26 8.31 39.77
N PRO A 251 12.04 7.31 40.63
CA PRO A 251 12.97 6.19 40.81
C PRO A 251 13.17 5.36 39.53
N TYR A 252 12.16 5.21 38.67
CA TYR A 252 12.33 4.46 37.42
C TYR A 252 13.09 5.28 36.37
N PHE A 253 12.94 6.60 36.38
CA PHE A 253 13.74 7.48 35.53
C PHE A 253 15.22 7.40 35.91
N LYS A 254 15.53 7.47 37.21
CA LYS A 254 16.90 7.32 37.71
C LYS A 254 17.51 5.98 37.25
N LYS A 255 16.79 4.87 37.45
CA LYS A 255 17.24 3.54 36.98
C LYS A 255 17.45 3.48 35.46
N LEU A 256 16.59 4.14 34.68
CA LEU A 256 16.71 4.19 33.23
C LEU A 256 17.92 5.00 32.78
N ALA A 257 18.16 6.16 33.40
CA ALA A 257 19.30 7.03 33.12
C ALA A 257 20.63 6.36 33.49
N GLU A 258 20.64 5.55 34.55
CA GLU A 258 21.79 4.72 34.97
C GLU A 258 21.98 3.45 34.13
N GLY A 259 21.11 3.17 33.14
CA GLY A 259 21.19 1.99 32.29
C GLY A 259 20.89 0.66 33.00
N GLN A 260 20.18 0.70 34.14
CA GLN A 260 19.83 -0.52 34.86
C GLN A 260 18.86 -1.40 34.06
N THR A 261 18.92 -2.72 34.25
CA THR A 261 18.02 -3.68 33.60
C THR A 261 17.14 -4.41 34.61
N PRO A 262 15.84 -4.59 34.34
CA PRO A 262 14.94 -5.33 35.23
C PRO A 262 15.17 -6.83 35.06
N PHE A 263 15.64 -7.49 36.11
CA PHE A 263 15.91 -8.94 36.13
C PHE A 263 14.84 -9.76 36.87
N ILE A 264 13.91 -9.11 37.58
CA ILE A 264 12.83 -9.75 38.34
C ILE A 264 11.48 -9.53 37.61
N PRO A 265 10.60 -10.55 37.55
CA PRO A 265 9.24 -10.39 37.04
C PRO A 265 8.45 -9.26 37.74
N PRO A 266 7.46 -8.64 37.06
CA PRO A 266 6.91 -9.04 35.76
C PRO A 266 7.73 -8.56 34.56
N PHE A 267 7.91 -9.45 33.57
CA PHE A 267 8.62 -9.17 32.31
C PHE A 267 7.76 -8.48 31.24
N THR A 268 6.53 -8.10 31.61
CA THR A 268 5.65 -7.26 30.80
C THR A 268 5.06 -6.15 31.67
N SER A 269 4.81 -5.00 31.06
CA SER A 269 4.09 -3.91 31.72
C SER A 269 2.98 -3.35 30.84
N ARG A 270 1.97 -2.81 31.53
CA ARG A 270 0.94 -1.95 30.97
C ARG A 270 0.88 -0.71 31.82
N ARG A 271 1.18 0.45 31.24
CA ARG A 271 1.01 1.76 31.87
C ARG A 271 0.01 2.58 31.07
N THR A 272 -0.62 3.53 31.74
CA THR A 272 -1.55 4.46 31.11
C THR A 272 -1.12 5.87 31.47
N ILE A 273 -1.02 6.72 30.46
CA ILE A 273 -0.76 8.15 30.59
C ILE A 273 -1.88 8.93 29.88
N ARG A 274 -1.96 10.22 30.13
CA ARG A 274 -2.86 11.16 29.48
C ARG A 274 -2.08 12.37 28.98
N THR A 275 -2.44 12.86 27.80
CA THR A 275 -1.88 14.13 27.31
C THR A 275 -2.32 15.28 28.20
N LYS A 276 -1.45 16.29 28.29
CA LYS A 276 -1.73 17.52 29.03
C LYS A 276 -2.61 18.44 28.16
N ASP A 277 -3.92 18.26 28.29
CA ASP A 277 -4.96 19.12 27.72
C ASP A 277 -6.13 19.15 28.73
N ASP A 278 -6.48 20.35 29.19
CA ASP A 278 -7.52 20.54 30.22
C ASP A 278 -8.95 20.30 29.70
N ARG A 279 -9.15 20.32 28.37
CA ARG A 279 -10.46 20.18 27.73
C ARG A 279 -10.68 18.79 27.16
N ALA A 280 -9.64 18.18 26.59
CA ALA A 280 -9.75 16.90 25.90
C ALA A 280 -8.48 16.03 26.04
N PRO A 281 -8.16 15.52 27.24
CA PRO A 281 -7.00 14.68 27.43
C PRO A 281 -7.15 13.35 26.66
N VAL A 282 -6.13 13.01 25.88
CA VAL A 282 -6.07 11.75 25.12
C VAL A 282 -5.45 10.66 25.99
N THR A 283 -6.13 9.53 26.13
CA THR A 283 -5.61 8.37 26.87
C THR A 283 -4.62 7.60 25.99
N VAL A 284 -3.44 7.30 26.56
CA VAL A 284 -2.40 6.52 25.89
C VAL A 284 -1.98 5.35 26.77
N HIS A 285 -2.06 4.15 26.22
CA HIS A 285 -1.58 2.92 26.85
C HIS A 285 -0.20 2.55 26.32
N ILE A 286 0.72 2.30 27.23
CA ILE A 286 2.08 1.85 26.93
C ILE A 286 2.16 0.38 27.33
N TYR A 287 2.37 -0.48 26.33
CA TYR A 287 2.62 -1.90 26.52
C TYR A 287 4.10 -2.17 26.29
N SER A 288 4.74 -2.87 27.20
CA SER A 288 6.17 -3.16 27.09
C SER A 288 6.45 -4.59 27.50
N LYS A 289 7.45 -5.19 26.87
CA LYS A 289 7.94 -6.53 27.22
C LYS A 289 9.45 -6.60 27.10
N SER A 290 10.09 -7.30 28.03
CA SER A 290 11.51 -7.61 27.95
C SER A 290 11.75 -8.87 27.11
N GLU A 291 13.00 -9.10 26.74
CA GLU A 291 13.46 -10.35 26.11
C GLU A 291 13.05 -11.58 26.94
N SER A 292 13.19 -11.51 28.27
CA SER A 292 12.86 -12.61 29.19
C SER A 292 11.39 -13.04 29.15
N SER A 293 10.48 -12.19 28.67
CA SER A 293 9.05 -12.52 28.58
C SER A 293 8.74 -13.65 27.59
N LYS A 294 9.57 -13.82 26.55
CA LYS A 294 9.34 -14.72 25.41
C LYS A 294 7.99 -14.51 24.69
N TYR A 295 7.31 -13.39 24.96
CA TYR A 295 6.03 -13.06 24.34
C TYR A 295 6.22 -12.27 23.06
N GLU A 296 5.39 -12.56 22.08
CA GLU A 296 5.23 -11.71 20.91
C GLU A 296 4.33 -10.51 21.30
N ILE A 297 4.73 -9.29 20.93
CA ILE A 297 4.06 -8.05 21.35
C ILE A 297 2.63 -7.90 20.81
N TYR A 298 2.36 -8.18 19.53
CA TYR A 298 1.02 -8.02 18.93
C TYR A 298 0.00 -8.98 19.55
N LYS A 299 0.23 -10.29 19.49
CA LYS A 299 -0.80 -11.27 19.89
C LYS A 299 -0.83 -11.50 21.40
N LYS A 300 0.33 -11.70 22.02
CA LYS A 300 0.39 -12.12 23.43
C LYS A 300 0.30 -10.93 24.40
N VAL A 301 0.57 -9.71 23.93
CA VAL A 301 0.44 -8.49 24.74
C VAL A 301 -0.74 -7.62 24.27
N ILE A 302 -0.71 -7.06 23.06
CA ILE A 302 -1.72 -6.08 22.60
C ILE A 302 -3.12 -6.71 22.49
N VAL A 303 -3.29 -7.78 21.71
CA VAL A 303 -4.61 -8.46 21.53
C VAL A 303 -5.16 -8.94 22.87
N LYS A 304 -4.30 -9.49 23.74
CA LYS A 304 -4.70 -9.97 25.07
C LYS A 304 -5.14 -8.81 25.97
N ALA A 305 -4.45 -7.67 25.90
CA ALA A 305 -4.77 -6.50 26.70
C ALA A 305 -6.04 -5.77 26.21
N LEU A 306 -6.17 -5.55 24.90
CA LEU A 306 -7.32 -4.88 24.29
C LEU A 306 -8.57 -5.78 24.26
N LYS A 307 -8.38 -7.11 24.37
CA LYS A 307 -9.44 -8.12 24.20
C LYS A 307 -10.20 -7.98 22.87
N LYS A 308 -9.53 -7.49 21.83
CA LYS A 308 -10.08 -7.16 20.51
C LYS A 308 -9.21 -7.76 19.41
N THR A 309 -9.81 -7.93 18.22
CA THR A 309 -9.01 -8.17 17.03
C THR A 309 -8.22 -6.92 16.67
N ILE A 310 -7.04 -7.09 16.09
CA ILE A 310 -6.26 -5.97 15.54
C ILE A 310 -5.94 -6.23 14.07
N LYS A 311 -5.95 -5.16 13.26
CA LYS A 311 -5.41 -5.16 11.90
C LYS A 311 -4.01 -4.57 11.94
N VAL A 312 -3.02 -5.26 11.39
CA VAL A 312 -1.59 -4.96 11.56
C VAL A 312 -0.95 -4.59 10.22
N TRP A 313 -0.36 -3.40 10.16
CA TRP A 313 0.60 -2.97 9.15
C TRP A 313 2.00 -3.12 9.72
N SER A 314 2.75 -4.08 9.18
CA SER A 314 4.11 -4.35 9.65
C SER A 314 4.81 -5.28 8.67
N ARG A 315 6.12 -5.05 8.48
CA ARG A 315 7.00 -6.06 7.87
C ARG A 315 6.89 -7.35 8.65
N ARG A 316 6.91 -8.47 7.93
CA ARG A 316 6.69 -9.79 8.55
C ARG A 316 7.60 -10.86 7.98
N ASP A 317 7.90 -11.85 8.80
CA ASP A 317 8.52 -13.07 8.34
C ASP A 317 7.43 -14.02 7.82
N ASN A 318 7.78 -14.93 6.91
CA ASN A 318 6.82 -15.92 6.39
C ASN A 318 6.41 -16.98 7.43
N LYS A 319 6.74 -16.77 8.72
CA LYS A 319 6.52 -17.74 9.81
C LYS A 319 5.28 -17.40 10.61
N LEU A 320 5.04 -16.12 10.93
CA LEU A 320 3.82 -15.71 11.63
C LEU A 320 2.69 -15.44 10.65
N LYS A 321 1.57 -16.16 10.82
CA LYS A 321 0.35 -15.98 10.03
C LYS A 321 -0.71 -15.26 10.87
N GLY A 322 -1.62 -14.56 10.18
CA GLY A 322 -2.88 -14.15 10.79
C GLY A 322 -3.63 -15.36 11.34
N ASP A 323 -4.39 -15.17 12.42
CA ASP A 323 -5.09 -16.25 13.10
C ASP A 323 -6.58 -15.92 13.22
N CYS A 324 -7.44 -16.72 12.60
CA CYS A 324 -8.91 -16.59 12.65
C CYS A 324 -9.59 -17.65 13.55
N ARG A 325 -8.84 -18.42 14.36
CA ARG A 325 -9.36 -19.61 15.05
C ARG A 325 -10.15 -19.35 16.35
N VAL A 326 -9.99 -18.19 17.02
CA VAL A 326 -10.65 -17.88 18.31
C VAL A 326 -11.53 -16.64 18.23
N PRO A 327 -12.88 -16.74 18.32
CA PRO A 327 -13.80 -15.63 18.12
C PRO A 327 -13.42 -14.35 18.90
N GLY A 328 -13.23 -13.25 18.17
CA GLY A 328 -13.09 -11.90 18.74
C GLY A 328 -11.66 -11.50 19.19
N ARG A 329 -10.64 -12.35 19.06
CA ARG A 329 -9.25 -12.05 19.48
C ARG A 329 -8.21 -12.50 18.46
N HIS A 330 -8.15 -11.79 17.33
CA HIS A 330 -7.34 -12.16 16.18
C HIS A 330 -6.25 -11.13 15.85
N VAL A 331 -5.26 -11.56 15.07
CA VAL A 331 -4.39 -10.69 14.31
C VAL A 331 -4.76 -10.84 12.83
N ARG A 332 -5.18 -9.74 12.21
CA ARG A 332 -5.41 -9.63 10.77
C ARG A 332 -4.27 -8.86 10.15
N LEU A 333 -3.60 -9.43 9.15
CA LEU A 333 -2.46 -8.80 8.51
C LEU A 333 -2.92 -7.98 7.31
N LEU A 334 -2.53 -6.71 7.27
CA LEU A 334 -2.73 -5.84 6.12
C LEU A 334 -1.69 -6.18 5.04
N GLN A 335 -2.11 -6.22 3.78
CA GLN A 335 -1.24 -6.55 2.65
C GLN A 335 -0.64 -5.29 2.02
N SER A 336 0.17 -5.39 0.98
CA SER A 336 0.64 -4.24 0.18
C SER A 336 -0.02 -4.26 -1.20
N PRO A 337 -0.07 -3.12 -1.91
CA PRO A 337 0.32 -1.76 -1.48
C PRO A 337 -0.77 -1.07 -0.62
N GLY A 338 -0.38 -0.03 0.12
CA GLY A 338 -1.28 0.86 0.86
C GLY A 338 -1.20 2.30 0.38
N VAL A 339 -2.20 3.11 0.74
CA VAL A 339 -2.26 4.53 0.34
C VAL A 339 -2.54 5.40 1.56
N ILE A 340 -1.69 6.41 1.78
CA ILE A 340 -1.82 7.41 2.84
C ILE A 340 -2.03 8.77 2.17
N ASN A 341 -3.25 9.32 2.22
CA ASN A 341 -3.59 10.62 1.60
C ASN A 341 -3.11 10.77 0.14
N GLY A 342 -3.21 9.71 -0.66
CA GLY A 342 -2.77 9.71 -2.05
C GLY A 342 -1.29 9.39 -2.29
N HIS A 343 -0.52 9.16 -1.22
CA HIS A 343 0.84 8.65 -1.30
C HIS A 343 0.83 7.12 -1.19
N ASN A 344 1.32 6.46 -2.24
CA ASN A 344 1.50 5.02 -2.24
C ASN A 344 2.62 4.62 -1.28
N THR A 345 2.36 3.60 -0.48
CA THR A 345 3.32 2.96 0.43
C THR A 345 3.26 1.45 0.24
N ASN A 346 4.34 0.76 0.60
CA ASN A 346 4.38 -0.69 0.64
C ASN A 346 5.20 -1.12 1.86
N LEU A 347 5.00 -2.36 2.30
CA LEU A 347 5.63 -2.85 3.53
C LEU A 347 7.17 -2.83 3.46
N GLU A 348 7.78 -2.93 2.26
CA GLU A 348 9.24 -2.93 2.09
C GLU A 348 9.84 -1.52 2.13
N ALA A 349 9.09 -0.50 1.70
CA ALA A 349 9.49 0.90 1.71
C ALA A 349 9.06 1.65 2.99
N ASP A 350 8.23 1.03 3.82
CA ASP A 350 7.69 1.61 5.05
C ASP A 350 8.37 0.99 6.28
N ASP A 351 8.95 1.79 7.15
CA ASP A 351 9.56 1.34 8.42
C ASP A 351 8.59 1.35 9.59
N THR A 352 7.37 1.81 9.36
CA THR A 352 6.37 1.87 10.42
C THR A 352 5.82 0.50 10.72
N ASN A 353 5.58 0.26 12.00
CA ASN A 353 4.75 -0.84 12.43
C ASN A 353 3.62 -0.28 13.28
N TRP A 354 2.39 -0.58 12.87
CA TRP A 354 1.21 -0.08 13.56
C TRP A 354 0.03 -1.06 13.46
N ALA A 355 -0.92 -0.92 14.39
CA ALA A 355 -2.09 -1.76 14.45
C ALA A 355 -3.34 -0.99 14.89
N VAL A 356 -4.48 -1.25 14.26
CA VAL A 356 -5.78 -0.68 14.66
C VAL A 356 -6.69 -1.75 15.25
N SER A 357 -7.46 -1.41 16.29
CA SER A 357 -8.46 -2.31 16.87
C SER A 357 -9.67 -2.54 15.95
N ASP A 358 -10.23 -3.74 15.96
CA ASP A 358 -11.41 -4.15 15.17
C ASP A 358 -12.33 -5.03 16.04
N PRO A 359 -13.44 -4.51 16.62
CA PRO A 359 -13.88 -3.11 16.62
C PRO A 359 -13.14 -2.25 17.67
N GLY A 360 -13.20 -0.93 17.57
CA GLY A 360 -12.72 -0.01 18.61
C GLY A 360 -12.22 1.32 18.05
N SER A 361 -11.50 2.08 18.89
CA SER A 361 -10.95 3.41 18.58
C SER A 361 -9.47 3.53 18.97
N VAL A 362 -8.75 2.40 18.96
CA VAL A 362 -7.34 2.33 19.37
C VAL A 362 -6.45 2.18 18.14
N ILE A 363 -5.42 3.03 18.04
CA ILE A 363 -4.28 2.89 17.15
C ILE A 363 -3.02 2.64 17.98
N CYS A 364 -2.25 1.61 17.64
CA CYS A 364 -1.00 1.28 18.30
C CYS A 364 0.16 1.48 17.33
N HIS A 365 1.15 2.28 17.70
CA HIS A 365 2.49 2.22 17.10
C HIS A 365 3.31 1.16 17.84
N VAL A 366 4.02 0.32 17.09
CA VAL A 366 4.87 -0.74 17.62
C VAL A 366 6.28 -0.54 17.08
N ASP A 367 7.28 -0.72 17.94
CA ASP A 367 8.67 -0.48 17.59
C ASP A 367 9.36 -1.65 16.88
N LYS A 368 8.75 -2.83 16.94
CA LYS A 368 9.25 -4.05 16.33
C LYS A 368 8.31 -4.58 15.25
N PRO A 369 8.86 -5.15 14.17
CA PRO A 369 8.07 -5.77 13.14
C PRO A 369 7.41 -7.07 13.62
N TYR A 370 6.40 -7.53 12.87
CA TYR A 370 5.65 -8.75 13.15
C TYR A 370 6.44 -10.00 12.72
N PHE A 371 7.53 -10.29 13.44
CA PHE A 371 8.42 -11.44 13.21
C PHE A 371 8.30 -12.48 14.33
N LYS A 372 8.51 -13.77 14.05
CA LYS A 372 8.53 -14.83 15.06
C LYS A 372 9.65 -14.63 16.07
N ASN A 373 10.83 -14.24 15.59
CA ASN A 373 12.01 -14.05 16.42
C ASN A 373 11.92 -12.81 17.32
N GLN A 374 11.01 -11.88 17.02
CA GLN A 374 10.72 -10.72 17.88
C GLN A 374 10.35 -11.15 19.31
N SER A 375 9.81 -12.36 19.50
CA SER A 375 9.54 -12.92 20.84
C SER A 375 10.76 -12.94 21.76
N LYS A 376 11.97 -12.98 21.20
CA LYS A 376 13.27 -12.97 21.90
C LYS A 376 13.89 -11.57 22.01
N GLU A 377 13.18 -10.52 21.62
CA GLU A 377 13.67 -9.14 21.71
C GLU A 377 12.82 -8.34 22.70
N PRO A 378 13.35 -7.27 23.32
CA PRO A 378 12.50 -6.28 23.96
C PRO A 378 11.62 -5.56 22.92
N ALA A 379 10.41 -5.17 23.33
CA ALA A 379 9.51 -4.40 22.46
C ALA A 379 8.50 -3.55 23.23
N MET A 380 8.07 -2.46 22.58
CA MET A 380 7.09 -1.50 23.07
C MET A 380 5.99 -1.25 22.05
N ALA A 381 4.76 -1.09 22.54
CA ALA A 381 3.66 -0.54 21.79
C ALA A 381 3.05 0.67 22.52
N ILE A 382 2.81 1.74 21.77
CA ILE A 382 2.15 2.96 22.23
C ILE A 382 0.79 3.01 21.56
N CYS A 383 -0.26 2.78 22.36
CA CYS A 383 -1.63 2.68 21.89
C CYS A 383 -2.44 3.90 22.32
N ILE A 384 -2.96 4.67 21.36
CA ILE A 384 -3.68 5.92 21.56
C ILE A 384 -5.17 5.66 21.39
N GLU A 385 -5.97 6.09 22.37
CA GLU A 385 -7.43 6.08 22.31
C GLU A 385 -7.93 7.44 21.79
N ASN A 386 -8.13 7.53 20.47
CA ASN A 386 -8.65 8.72 19.81
C ASN A 386 -9.41 8.33 18.54
N ASN A 387 -10.68 8.71 18.46
CA ASN A 387 -11.57 8.32 17.36
C ASN A 387 -11.11 8.89 16.00
N ASP A 388 -10.61 10.12 15.97
CA ASP A 388 -10.25 10.79 14.72
C ASP A 388 -8.98 10.17 14.12
N ILE A 389 -7.95 9.98 14.95
CA ILE A 389 -6.71 9.31 14.53
C ILE A 389 -7.01 7.86 14.13
N PHE A 390 -7.78 7.14 14.94
CA PHE A 390 -8.21 5.79 14.62
C PHE A 390 -8.91 5.72 13.26
N THR A 391 -9.83 6.64 12.97
CA THR A 391 -10.59 6.66 11.73
C THR A 391 -9.66 6.73 10.53
N ARG A 392 -8.64 7.60 10.56
CA ARG A 392 -7.65 7.73 9.48
C ARG A 392 -6.85 6.46 9.24
N PHE A 393 -6.35 5.84 10.31
CA PHE A 393 -5.62 4.57 10.17
C PHE A 393 -6.53 3.40 9.76
N ASN A 394 -7.78 3.41 10.21
CA ASN A 394 -8.75 2.38 9.83
C ASN A 394 -9.22 2.54 8.37
N GLU A 395 -9.24 3.76 7.82
CA GLU A 395 -9.42 4.01 6.38
C GLU A 395 -8.30 3.32 5.58
N ILE A 396 -7.04 3.52 5.96
CA ILE A 396 -5.89 2.84 5.35
C ILE A 396 -6.05 1.31 5.47
N ALA A 397 -6.41 0.82 6.66
CA ALA A 397 -6.62 -0.60 6.92
C ALA A 397 -7.84 -1.20 6.18
N ALA A 398 -8.79 -0.38 5.73
CA ALA A 398 -9.98 -0.81 5.00
C ALA A 398 -9.76 -0.92 3.49
N GLN A 399 -8.65 -0.39 2.95
CA GLN A 399 -8.27 -0.52 1.53
C GLN A 399 -8.07 -1.98 1.10
N TYR A 400 -7.84 -2.90 2.05
CA TYR A 400 -7.54 -4.31 1.82
C TYR A 400 -8.76 -5.25 1.70
N LYS A 401 -9.95 -4.70 1.44
CA LYS A 401 -11.10 -5.50 1.02
C LYS A 401 -11.29 -5.32 -0.49
N TYR A 402 -10.78 -6.29 -1.23
CA TYR A 402 -10.71 -6.39 -2.70
C TYR A 402 -11.83 -5.65 -3.44
N ARG A 403 -11.47 -4.47 -3.95
CA ARG A 403 -12.25 -3.66 -4.90
C ARG A 403 -11.31 -3.21 -6.01
N ALA A 404 -10.73 -4.19 -6.68
CA ALA A 404 -9.70 -3.96 -7.67
C ALA A 404 -10.29 -4.08 -9.08
N ILE A 405 -10.04 -3.07 -9.89
CA ILE A 405 -10.10 -3.19 -11.35
C ILE A 405 -8.67 -3.37 -11.84
N VAL A 406 -8.43 -4.37 -12.67
CA VAL A 406 -7.15 -4.56 -13.36
C VAL A 406 -7.37 -4.37 -14.84
N TYR A 407 -6.56 -3.51 -15.45
CA TYR A 407 -6.51 -3.29 -16.89
C TYR A 407 -5.17 -3.78 -17.43
N LYS A 408 -5.19 -4.85 -18.22
CA LYS A 408 -4.03 -5.31 -18.99
C LYS A 408 -4.05 -4.65 -20.35
N ALA A 409 -3.06 -3.84 -20.69
CA ALA A 409 -2.97 -3.27 -22.03
C ALA A 409 -2.46 -4.33 -23.05
N PRO A 410 -2.74 -4.15 -24.35
CA PRO A 410 -2.22 -5.03 -25.39
C PRO A 410 -0.69 -5.13 -25.35
N ARG A 411 -0.15 -6.35 -25.51
CA ARG A 411 1.30 -6.65 -25.48
C ARG A 411 2.00 -6.33 -24.16
N GLN A 412 1.24 -6.15 -23.08
CA GLN A 412 1.77 -6.05 -21.72
C GLN A 412 1.48 -7.34 -20.98
N ASN A 413 2.49 -7.85 -20.27
CA ASN A 413 2.36 -9.04 -19.44
C ASN A 413 1.89 -8.71 -18.01
N THR A 414 2.01 -7.45 -17.58
CA THR A 414 1.46 -6.93 -16.32
C THR A 414 0.18 -6.11 -16.56
N GLY A 415 -0.64 -6.00 -15.52
CA GLY A 415 -1.83 -5.13 -15.52
C GLY A 415 -1.59 -3.84 -14.75
N LYS A 416 -2.34 -2.79 -15.08
CA LYS A 416 -2.50 -1.60 -14.25
C LYS A 416 -3.70 -1.81 -13.31
N ILE A 417 -3.52 -1.55 -12.03
CA ILE A 417 -4.51 -1.80 -10.98
C ILE A 417 -5.11 -0.46 -10.52
N ILE A 418 -6.43 -0.42 -10.33
CA ILE A 418 -7.11 0.67 -9.63
C ILE A 418 -7.87 0.07 -8.45
N LEU A 419 -7.69 0.67 -7.29
CA LEU A 419 -8.46 0.34 -6.10
C LEU A 419 -9.52 1.42 -5.85
N ALA A 420 -10.73 1.00 -5.48
CA ALA A 420 -11.87 1.91 -5.23
C ALA A 420 -11.69 2.89 -4.05
N SER A 421 -10.56 2.83 -3.35
CA SER A 421 -10.20 3.66 -2.19
C SER A 421 -8.81 4.29 -2.32
N ALA A 422 -8.15 4.15 -3.48
CA ALA A 422 -6.85 4.75 -3.74
C ALA A 422 -7.06 6.13 -4.37
N ALA A 423 -6.89 7.19 -3.58
CA ALA A 423 -6.65 8.51 -4.13
C ALA A 423 -5.32 8.46 -4.90
N GLY A 424 -5.25 8.99 -6.13
CA GLY A 424 -3.95 9.22 -6.78
C GLY A 424 -3.73 8.59 -8.14
N ASN A 425 -3.51 7.27 -8.28
CA ASN A 425 -2.93 6.72 -9.51
C ASN A 425 -3.37 5.30 -9.87
N TRP A 426 -3.11 4.92 -11.13
CA TRP A 426 -3.05 3.52 -11.57
C TRP A 426 -1.77 2.89 -11.02
N ASP A 427 -1.89 1.78 -10.29
CA ASP A 427 -0.74 1.06 -9.75
C ASP A 427 -0.23 0.02 -10.75
N ASP A 428 1.08 -0.20 -10.78
CA ASP A 428 1.66 -1.29 -11.55
C ASP A 428 1.42 -2.64 -10.88
N GLY A 429 0.98 -3.62 -11.67
CA GLY A 429 0.92 -5.01 -11.23
C GLY A 429 2.32 -5.51 -10.91
N ALA A 430 2.51 -6.01 -9.68
CA ALA A 430 3.82 -6.39 -9.16
C ALA A 430 4.47 -7.60 -9.87
N ALA A 431 3.69 -8.40 -10.61
CA ALA A 431 4.18 -9.53 -11.38
C ALA A 431 3.38 -9.73 -12.68
N PRO A 432 3.97 -10.37 -13.70
CA PRO A 432 3.25 -10.80 -14.89
C PRO A 432 2.02 -11.67 -14.56
N LEU A 433 0.92 -11.48 -15.30
CA LEU A 433 -0.32 -12.24 -15.15
C LEU A 433 -0.18 -13.72 -15.51
N SER A 434 0.93 -14.12 -16.14
CA SER A 434 1.27 -15.52 -16.36
C SER A 434 1.72 -16.26 -15.10
N ASN A 435 2.11 -15.53 -14.05
CA ASN A 435 2.63 -16.13 -12.83
C ASN A 435 1.50 -16.66 -11.94
N ASN A 436 1.75 -17.72 -11.18
CA ASN A 436 0.78 -18.24 -10.20
C ASN A 436 0.67 -17.37 -8.93
N GLY A 437 1.46 -16.30 -8.81
CA GLY A 437 1.51 -15.47 -7.62
C GLY A 437 2.18 -14.12 -7.88
N GLY A 438 2.16 -13.26 -6.87
CA GLY A 438 2.72 -11.91 -6.96
C GLY A 438 1.80 -10.89 -7.64
N HIS A 439 0.56 -11.26 -7.96
CA HIS A 439 -0.47 -10.32 -8.42
C HIS A 439 -1.86 -10.69 -7.88
N SER A 440 -2.75 -9.69 -7.83
CA SER A 440 -4.08 -9.80 -7.23
C SER A 440 -5.00 -10.80 -7.93
N PHE A 441 -4.78 -11.07 -9.21
CA PHE A 441 -5.64 -11.94 -10.00
C PHE A 441 -5.50 -13.42 -9.65
N ALA A 442 -4.28 -13.95 -9.59
CA ALA A 442 -4.05 -15.33 -9.17
C ALA A 442 -4.50 -15.53 -7.72
N ALA A 443 -4.25 -14.55 -6.84
CA ALA A 443 -4.72 -14.58 -5.45
C ALA A 443 -6.26 -14.63 -5.35
N THR A 444 -6.98 -13.84 -6.15
CA THR A 444 -8.46 -13.85 -6.15
C THR A 444 -9.03 -15.21 -6.56
N LEU A 445 -8.32 -15.93 -7.43
CA LEU A 445 -8.76 -17.20 -8.01
C LEU A 445 -8.05 -18.41 -7.38
N GLU A 446 -7.26 -18.23 -6.33
CA GLU A 446 -6.44 -19.29 -5.71
C GLU A 446 -7.26 -20.54 -5.40
N HIS A 447 -8.47 -20.38 -4.86
CA HIS A 447 -9.38 -21.49 -4.52
C HIS A 447 -10.39 -21.85 -5.62
N VAL A 448 -10.34 -21.15 -6.75
CA VAL A 448 -11.02 -21.54 -7.99
C VAL A 448 -10.14 -22.56 -8.75
N VAL A 449 -8.82 -22.36 -8.69
CA VAL A 449 -7.80 -23.18 -9.37
C VAL A 449 -7.27 -24.31 -8.47
N GLN A 450 -7.12 -24.08 -7.16
CA GLN A 450 -6.73 -25.10 -6.18
C GLN A 450 -7.93 -25.62 -5.38
N ALA A 451 -7.88 -26.89 -5.00
CA ALA A 451 -8.93 -27.50 -4.18
C ALA A 451 -8.96 -26.86 -2.78
N ASN A 452 -10.15 -26.40 -2.37
CA ASN A 452 -10.45 -25.98 -1.01
C ASN A 452 -11.86 -26.48 -0.66
N ASN A 453 -12.01 -27.09 0.51
CA ASN A 453 -13.29 -27.67 0.92
C ASN A 453 -14.35 -26.61 1.25
N ASP A 454 -13.91 -25.45 1.73
CA ASP A 454 -14.78 -24.37 2.19
C ASP A 454 -15.16 -23.38 1.08
N ILE A 455 -14.59 -23.51 -0.13
CA ILE A 455 -14.80 -22.57 -1.22
C ILE A 455 -15.46 -23.26 -2.39
N LYS A 456 -16.60 -22.73 -2.82
CA LYS A 456 -17.38 -23.18 -3.96
C LYS A 456 -17.58 -22.04 -4.93
N PHE A 457 -17.77 -22.34 -6.21
CA PHE A 457 -17.89 -21.32 -7.24
C PHE A 457 -18.68 -21.79 -8.46
N LEU A 458 -19.19 -20.80 -9.19
CA LEU A 458 -19.80 -20.94 -10.50
C LEU A 458 -18.98 -20.11 -11.48
N ALA A 459 -18.48 -20.73 -12.56
CA ALA A 459 -17.70 -20.08 -13.60
C ALA A 459 -18.45 -20.10 -14.93
N TYR A 460 -18.45 -18.95 -15.62
CA TYR A 460 -19.09 -18.79 -16.92
C TYR A 460 -18.19 -18.05 -17.89
N ASN A 461 -18.20 -18.47 -19.16
CA ASN A 461 -17.39 -17.89 -20.23
C ASN A 461 -17.96 -18.33 -21.58
N ASN A 462 -18.09 -17.40 -22.54
CA ASN A 462 -18.53 -17.74 -23.90
C ASN A 462 -17.48 -18.47 -24.74
N VAL A 463 -16.22 -18.43 -24.31
CA VAL A 463 -15.11 -19.26 -24.83
C VAL A 463 -14.50 -19.98 -23.63
N PRO A 464 -15.17 -20.98 -23.07
CA PRO A 464 -14.68 -21.67 -21.86
C PRO A 464 -13.42 -22.50 -22.16
N PRO A 465 -12.54 -22.69 -21.16
CA PRO A 465 -11.37 -23.54 -21.33
C PRO A 465 -11.77 -24.98 -21.63
N ALA A 466 -11.00 -25.64 -22.50
CA ALA A 466 -11.16 -27.05 -22.87
C ALA A 466 -12.51 -27.48 -23.50
N VAL A 467 -13.40 -26.54 -23.85
CA VAL A 467 -14.63 -26.85 -24.62
C VAL A 467 -14.60 -26.08 -25.94
N PRO A 468 -14.19 -26.72 -27.05
CA PRO A 468 -14.15 -26.07 -28.36
C PRO A 468 -15.57 -25.87 -28.93
N ASN A 469 -15.71 -24.91 -29.85
CA ASN A 469 -16.90 -24.74 -30.70
C ASN A 469 -18.24 -24.43 -29.98
N VAL A 470 -18.19 -23.80 -28.80
CA VAL A 470 -19.39 -23.34 -28.09
C VAL A 470 -20.15 -22.31 -28.95
N LYS A 471 -21.41 -22.62 -29.28
CA LYS A 471 -22.30 -21.71 -30.00
C LYS A 471 -23.13 -20.91 -29.01
N THR A 472 -22.76 -19.66 -28.76
CA THR A 472 -23.53 -18.74 -27.92
C THR A 472 -23.53 -17.33 -28.51
N LYS A 473 -24.59 -16.57 -28.19
CA LYS A 473 -24.66 -15.13 -28.48
C LYS A 473 -24.24 -14.29 -27.28
N SER A 474 -23.99 -14.89 -26.13
CA SER A 474 -23.48 -14.18 -24.95
C SER A 474 -22.00 -13.89 -25.08
N ASN A 475 -21.54 -12.75 -24.55
CA ASN A 475 -20.12 -12.44 -24.42
C ASN A 475 -19.66 -12.42 -22.95
N SER A 476 -20.58 -12.63 -22.00
CA SER A 476 -20.30 -12.47 -20.58
C SER A 476 -19.33 -13.55 -20.08
N LYS A 477 -18.36 -13.15 -19.26
CA LYS A 477 -17.41 -14.05 -18.61
C LYS A 477 -17.17 -13.62 -17.16
N GLY A 478 -17.01 -14.58 -16.25
CA GLY A 478 -16.82 -14.30 -14.84
C GLY A 478 -16.93 -15.51 -13.95
N VAL A 479 -16.77 -15.26 -12.65
CA VAL A 479 -16.82 -16.26 -11.58
C VAL A 479 -17.58 -15.70 -10.40
N ILE A 480 -18.51 -16.48 -9.84
CA ILE A 480 -19.14 -16.23 -8.54
C ILE A 480 -18.49 -17.19 -7.55
N ILE A 481 -17.91 -16.68 -6.47
CA ILE A 481 -17.21 -17.46 -5.45
C ILE A 481 -17.94 -17.28 -4.13
N VAL A 482 -18.18 -18.38 -3.40
CA VAL A 482 -18.81 -18.40 -2.08
C VAL A 482 -17.97 -19.20 -1.10
N ARG A 483 -18.01 -18.82 0.16
CA ARG A 483 -17.44 -19.59 1.26
C ARG A 483 -18.55 -20.31 2.00
N THR A 484 -18.49 -21.63 2.07
CA THR A 484 -19.54 -22.48 2.66
C THR A 484 -19.27 -22.80 4.13
N THR A 485 -18.51 -21.96 4.81
CA THR A 485 -18.24 -22.12 6.24
C THR A 485 -19.47 -21.63 7.02
N VAL A 486 -19.97 -22.46 7.92
CA VAL A 486 -21.16 -22.12 8.75
C VAL A 486 -20.99 -20.75 9.41
N ASN A 487 -22.02 -19.90 9.30
CA ASN A 487 -22.07 -18.55 9.87
C ASN A 487 -21.04 -17.55 9.29
N VAL A 488 -20.57 -17.75 8.06
CA VAL A 488 -19.65 -16.81 7.40
C VAL A 488 -20.25 -16.30 6.09
N ASP A 489 -20.74 -15.05 6.09
CA ASP A 489 -21.19 -14.36 4.86
C ASP A 489 -19.98 -13.81 4.09
N SER A 490 -19.52 -14.56 3.09
CA SER A 490 -18.34 -14.19 2.30
C SER A 490 -18.46 -14.66 0.85
N ALA A 491 -18.80 -13.73 -0.04
CA ALA A 491 -18.83 -13.97 -1.48
C ALA A 491 -18.00 -12.96 -2.28
N ALA A 492 -17.61 -13.37 -3.48
CA ALA A 492 -16.97 -12.50 -4.46
C ALA A 492 -17.58 -12.72 -5.83
N TRP A 493 -17.71 -11.63 -6.60
CA TRP A 493 -18.07 -11.67 -8.00
C TRP A 493 -16.96 -11.08 -8.85
N VAL A 494 -16.40 -11.92 -9.72
CA VAL A 494 -15.34 -11.59 -10.66
C VAL A 494 -15.92 -11.52 -12.07
N VAL A 495 -15.57 -10.45 -12.80
CA VAL A 495 -15.98 -10.25 -14.19
C VAL A 495 -14.75 -9.95 -15.03
N HIS A 496 -14.62 -10.58 -16.19
CA HIS A 496 -13.44 -10.40 -17.05
C HIS A 496 -13.76 -10.49 -18.53
N THR A 497 -12.78 -10.13 -19.36
CA THR A 497 -12.85 -10.22 -20.83
C THR A 497 -12.11 -11.41 -21.43
N ILE A 498 -11.31 -12.12 -20.62
CA ILE A 498 -10.32 -13.13 -21.06
C ILE A 498 -11.00 -14.43 -21.55
N PRO A 499 -10.84 -14.85 -22.82
CA PRO A 499 -11.29 -16.15 -23.31
C PRO A 499 -10.41 -17.29 -22.76
N GLY A 500 -10.96 -18.51 -22.68
CA GLY A 500 -10.25 -19.69 -22.21
C GLY A 500 -9.89 -19.67 -20.72
N PHE A 501 -10.61 -18.88 -19.90
CA PHE A 501 -10.23 -18.58 -18.52
C PHE A 501 -11.44 -18.45 -17.58
N PRO A 502 -11.33 -18.76 -16.28
CA PRO A 502 -10.28 -19.57 -15.66
C PRO A 502 -10.51 -21.06 -15.91
N THR A 503 -9.46 -21.87 -15.87
CA THR A 503 -9.60 -23.32 -15.85
C THR A 503 -9.94 -23.77 -14.42
N ALA A 504 -11.15 -24.30 -14.25
CA ALA A 504 -11.67 -24.70 -12.94
C ALA A 504 -10.93 -25.92 -12.37
N LYS A 505 -10.55 -25.87 -11.08
CA LYS A 505 -9.90 -26.97 -10.33
C LYS A 505 -8.60 -27.52 -10.94
N THR A 506 -7.91 -26.73 -11.73
CA THR A 506 -6.56 -27.02 -12.24
C THR A 506 -5.61 -25.91 -11.85
N PRO A 507 -4.29 -26.15 -11.75
CA PRO A 507 -3.31 -25.10 -11.46
C PRO A 507 -3.49 -23.83 -12.33
N TYR A 508 -3.24 -22.67 -11.73
CA TYR A 508 -3.39 -21.38 -12.40
C TYR A 508 -2.65 -21.37 -13.74
N THR A 509 -3.39 -21.09 -14.81
CA THR A 509 -2.85 -21.04 -16.17
C THR A 509 -3.42 -19.81 -16.88
N TRP A 510 -2.52 -18.94 -17.35
CA TRP A 510 -2.87 -17.80 -18.17
C TRP A 510 -2.89 -18.20 -19.66
N PRO A 511 -3.91 -17.83 -20.45
CA PRO A 511 -3.93 -18.13 -21.88
C PRO A 511 -2.92 -17.25 -22.63
N ALA A 512 -1.79 -17.81 -23.08
CA ALA A 512 -0.69 -17.05 -23.68
C ALA A 512 -1.09 -16.21 -24.92
N ALA A 513 -2.10 -16.64 -25.68
CA ALA A 513 -2.64 -15.88 -26.82
C ALA A 513 -3.16 -14.48 -26.41
N GLU A 514 -3.58 -14.34 -25.15
CA GLU A 514 -4.17 -13.14 -24.60
C GLU A 514 -3.12 -12.11 -24.16
N ASP A 515 -1.82 -12.43 -24.24
CA ASP A 515 -0.74 -11.45 -24.03
C ASP A 515 -0.76 -10.35 -25.07
N ALA A 516 -1.11 -10.68 -26.32
CA ALA A 516 -1.21 -9.71 -27.41
C ALA A 516 -2.43 -8.78 -27.29
N ARG A 517 -3.37 -9.07 -26.38
CA ARG A 517 -4.70 -8.44 -26.30
C ARG A 517 -4.87 -7.59 -25.04
N GLY A 518 -5.75 -6.60 -25.11
CA GLY A 518 -6.13 -5.78 -23.96
C GLY A 518 -7.30 -6.40 -23.19
N HIS A 519 -7.22 -6.43 -21.85
CA HIS A 519 -8.25 -7.04 -21.00
C HIS A 519 -8.58 -6.24 -19.76
N LEU A 520 -9.80 -6.41 -19.29
CA LEU A 520 -10.31 -5.86 -18.05
C LEU A 520 -10.71 -7.00 -17.12
N LEU A 521 -10.42 -6.82 -15.84
CA LEU A 521 -10.87 -7.65 -14.75
C LEU A 521 -11.46 -6.75 -13.66
N ILE A 522 -12.62 -7.13 -13.14
CA ILE A 522 -13.27 -6.47 -12.01
C ILE A 522 -13.51 -7.52 -10.93
N CYS A 523 -13.04 -7.28 -9.71
CA CYS A 523 -13.34 -8.11 -8.55
C CYS A 523 -14.14 -7.32 -7.52
N LEU A 524 -15.32 -7.84 -7.16
CA LEU A 524 -16.24 -7.24 -6.18
C LEU A 524 -16.44 -8.19 -5.01
N THR A 525 -16.03 -7.80 -3.81
CA THR A 525 -16.47 -8.49 -2.57
C THR A 525 -17.93 -8.11 -2.27
N ILE A 526 -18.79 -9.11 -2.08
CA ILE A 526 -20.24 -8.96 -1.91
C ILE A 526 -20.76 -9.87 -0.79
N SER A 527 -21.97 -9.59 -0.30
CA SER A 527 -22.70 -10.55 0.55
C SER A 527 -23.33 -11.63 -0.33
N GLU A 528 -23.40 -12.86 0.19
CA GLU A 528 -24.07 -14.01 -0.45
C GLU A 528 -25.53 -13.70 -0.80
N SER A 529 -26.22 -12.93 0.05
CA SER A 529 -27.60 -12.49 -0.18
C SER A 529 -27.80 -11.74 -1.51
N GLN A 530 -26.74 -11.18 -2.09
CA GLN A 530 -26.79 -10.41 -3.33
C GLN A 530 -26.58 -11.27 -4.58
N ILE A 531 -26.17 -12.53 -4.44
CA ILE A 531 -25.92 -13.45 -5.55
C ILE A 531 -27.18 -13.63 -6.40
N ASN A 532 -28.35 -13.76 -5.77
CA ASN A 532 -29.61 -13.92 -6.49
C ASN A 532 -29.95 -12.73 -7.40
N ALA A 533 -29.55 -11.51 -7.01
CA ALA A 533 -29.73 -10.31 -7.85
C ALA A 533 -28.77 -10.30 -9.06
N ILE A 534 -27.54 -10.79 -8.87
CA ILE A 534 -26.58 -11.00 -9.96
C ILE A 534 -27.09 -12.08 -10.91
N ALA A 535 -27.55 -13.21 -10.38
CA ALA A 535 -28.08 -14.32 -11.15
C ALA A 535 -29.30 -13.92 -12.01
N ALA A 536 -30.21 -13.11 -11.45
CA ALA A 536 -31.34 -12.57 -12.20
C ALA A 536 -30.89 -11.74 -13.42
N SER A 537 -29.75 -11.05 -13.32
CA SER A 537 -29.19 -10.26 -14.42
C SER A 537 -28.47 -11.15 -15.43
N LEU A 538 -27.73 -12.16 -14.96
CA LEU A 538 -27.04 -13.14 -15.79
C LEU A 538 -28.01 -14.00 -16.62
N LEU A 539 -29.15 -14.39 -16.06
CA LEU A 539 -30.19 -15.14 -16.78
C LEU A 539 -30.63 -14.48 -18.09
N LEU A 540 -30.73 -13.15 -18.12
CA LEU A 540 -31.10 -12.42 -19.33
C LEU A 540 -30.02 -12.45 -20.40
N VAL A 541 -28.75 -12.56 -20.00
CA VAL A 541 -27.63 -12.60 -20.94
C VAL A 541 -27.19 -14.01 -21.33
N GLN A 542 -27.80 -15.04 -20.75
CA GLN A 542 -27.63 -16.44 -21.14
C GLN A 542 -26.14 -16.84 -21.27
N PRO A 543 -25.33 -16.63 -20.22
CA PRO A 543 -23.92 -16.97 -20.27
C PRO A 543 -23.74 -18.48 -20.31
N VAL A 544 -22.61 -18.93 -20.86
CA VAL A 544 -22.27 -20.36 -20.87
C VAL A 544 -21.57 -20.68 -19.55
N ILE A 545 -22.24 -21.44 -18.70
CA ILE A 545 -21.70 -21.94 -17.44
C ILE A 545 -20.91 -23.19 -17.76
N HIS A 546 -19.62 -23.19 -17.43
CA HIS A 546 -18.72 -24.32 -17.71
C HIS A 546 -18.26 -25.02 -16.43
N TYR A 547 -18.57 -24.46 -15.25
CA TYR A 547 -18.33 -25.10 -13.96
C TYR A 547 -19.30 -24.55 -12.91
N ASN A 548 -19.80 -25.42 -12.03
CA ASN A 548 -20.58 -25.04 -10.85
C ASN A 548 -20.47 -26.12 -9.77
N ASP A 549 -19.92 -25.79 -8.60
CA ASP A 549 -19.92 -26.64 -7.41
C ASP A 549 -20.59 -25.98 -6.19
N ILE A 550 -21.35 -24.89 -6.39
CA ILE A 550 -22.10 -24.22 -5.32
C ILE A 550 -23.27 -25.11 -4.90
N PRO A 551 -23.33 -25.57 -3.63
CA PRO A 551 -24.37 -26.48 -3.17
C PRO A 551 -25.72 -25.75 -3.00
N GLU A 552 -26.80 -26.52 -3.10
CA GLU A 552 -28.18 -25.99 -2.96
C GLU A 552 -28.44 -25.35 -1.59
N THR A 553 -27.74 -25.81 -0.54
CA THR A 553 -27.86 -25.26 0.82
C THR A 553 -27.48 -23.78 0.89
N GLU A 554 -26.48 -23.35 0.12
CA GLU A 554 -26.00 -21.96 0.07
C GLU A 554 -26.87 -21.08 -0.83
N THR A 555 -27.64 -21.72 -1.71
CA THR A 555 -28.51 -21.04 -2.68
C THR A 555 -29.99 -21.21 -2.34
N ALA A 556 -30.27 -21.69 -1.13
CA ALA A 556 -31.61 -21.77 -0.56
C ALA A 556 -32.23 -20.36 -0.57
N GLY A 557 -33.41 -20.23 -1.18
CA GLY A 557 -34.07 -18.94 -1.36
C GLY A 557 -33.52 -18.08 -2.52
N MET A 558 -32.63 -18.61 -3.37
CA MET A 558 -32.10 -17.94 -4.56
C MET A 558 -32.68 -18.52 -5.87
N PRO A 559 -33.98 -18.29 -6.19
CA PRO A 559 -34.63 -18.93 -7.33
C PRO A 559 -34.01 -18.55 -8.69
N TYR A 560 -33.45 -17.34 -8.83
CA TYR A 560 -32.78 -16.96 -10.09
C TYR A 560 -31.43 -17.65 -10.23
N PHE A 561 -30.72 -17.91 -9.14
CA PHE A 561 -29.49 -18.70 -9.19
C PHE A 561 -29.77 -20.13 -9.63
N LYS A 562 -30.79 -20.78 -9.05
CA LYS A 562 -31.21 -22.12 -9.46
C LYS A 562 -31.51 -22.19 -10.95
N LYS A 563 -32.34 -21.26 -11.45
CA LYS A 563 -32.64 -21.15 -12.89
C LYS A 563 -31.40 -20.93 -13.76
N LEU A 564 -30.45 -20.14 -13.27
CA LEU A 564 -29.20 -19.87 -13.99
C LEU A 564 -28.35 -21.14 -14.07
N ALA A 565 -28.15 -21.82 -12.95
CA ALA A 565 -27.40 -23.07 -12.87
C ALA A 565 -27.99 -24.19 -13.74
N GLU A 566 -29.32 -24.23 -13.88
CA GLU A 566 -30.05 -25.15 -14.75
C GLU A 566 -30.06 -24.72 -16.24
N GLY A 567 -29.46 -23.58 -16.59
CA GLY A 567 -29.41 -23.09 -17.97
C GLY A 567 -30.75 -22.58 -18.52
N GLN A 568 -31.70 -22.24 -17.64
CA GLN A 568 -33.01 -21.72 -18.07
C GLN A 568 -32.88 -20.33 -18.72
N THR A 569 -33.79 -20.02 -19.65
CA THR A 569 -33.83 -18.73 -20.32
C THR A 569 -35.14 -17.97 -20.07
N PRO A 570 -35.11 -16.66 -19.83
CA PRO A 570 -36.32 -15.87 -19.64
C PRO A 570 -37.12 -15.77 -20.96
N ILE A 571 -38.31 -16.39 -20.98
CA ILE A 571 -39.24 -16.35 -22.12
C ILE A 571 -40.36 -15.32 -21.98
N ILE A 572 -40.56 -14.78 -20.77
CA ILE A 572 -41.61 -13.79 -20.47
C ILE A 572 -40.96 -12.42 -20.15
N PRO A 573 -41.54 -11.30 -20.62
CA PRO A 573 -41.10 -9.95 -20.25
C PRO A 573 -41.08 -9.71 -18.72
N PRO A 574 -40.24 -8.80 -18.22
CA PRO A 574 -39.43 -7.84 -18.97
C PRO A 574 -38.12 -8.44 -19.50
N PHE A 575 -37.80 -8.15 -20.77
CA PHE A 575 -36.55 -8.58 -21.42
C PHE A 575 -35.35 -7.69 -21.12
N THR A 576 -35.50 -6.79 -20.15
CA THR A 576 -34.45 -5.93 -19.62
C THR A 576 -34.53 -5.89 -18.11
N SER A 577 -33.40 -5.87 -17.43
CA SER A 577 -33.30 -5.78 -15.98
C SER A 577 -32.38 -4.63 -15.58
N ARG A 578 -32.72 -4.03 -14.43
CA ARG A 578 -31.87 -3.12 -13.68
C ARG A 578 -31.84 -3.61 -12.25
N ARG A 579 -30.67 -4.05 -11.80
CA ARG A 579 -30.42 -4.43 -10.40
C ARG A 579 -29.35 -3.53 -9.81
N THR A 580 -29.35 -3.42 -8.49
CA THR A 580 -28.33 -2.70 -7.75
C THR A 580 -27.82 -3.62 -6.66
N ILE A 581 -26.51 -3.72 -6.55
CA ILE A 581 -25.81 -4.42 -5.47
C ILE A 581 -24.87 -3.42 -4.77
N ARG A 582 -24.40 -3.76 -3.59
CA ARG A 582 -23.40 -3.02 -2.83
C ARG A 582 -22.28 -3.94 -2.41
N THR A 583 -21.04 -3.50 -2.61
CA THR A 583 -19.88 -4.26 -2.11
C THR A 583 -19.92 -4.36 -0.59
N GLN A 584 -19.49 -5.48 -0.03
CA GLN A 584 -19.47 -5.73 1.41
C GLN A 584 -18.32 -4.93 2.07
N SER A 585 -18.63 -3.79 2.70
CA SER A 585 -17.69 -2.98 3.48
C SER A 585 -18.43 -2.23 4.57
N ALA A 586 -17.82 -2.17 5.76
CA ALA A 586 -18.41 -1.53 6.93
C ALA A 586 -18.37 0.01 6.89
N GLY A 587 -17.45 0.61 6.11
CA GLY A 587 -17.22 2.07 6.11
C GLY A 587 -17.50 2.79 4.79
N ALA A 588 -17.40 2.09 3.65
CA ALA A 588 -17.49 2.75 2.34
C ALA A 588 -18.08 1.84 1.25
N PRO A 589 -19.30 1.29 1.39
CA PRO A 589 -19.88 0.40 0.38
C PRO A 589 -19.97 1.09 -0.99
N VAL A 590 -19.44 0.44 -2.03
CA VAL A 590 -19.54 0.91 -3.42
C VAL A 590 -20.84 0.39 -4.03
N THR A 591 -21.62 1.29 -4.60
CA THR A 591 -22.86 0.94 -5.33
C THR A 591 -22.50 0.46 -6.73
N VAL A 592 -23.07 -0.67 -7.14
CA VAL A 592 -22.90 -1.24 -8.47
C VAL A 592 -24.27 -1.48 -9.08
N HIS A 593 -24.53 -0.88 -10.24
CA HIS A 593 -25.71 -1.11 -11.04
C HIS A 593 -25.44 -2.15 -12.12
N ILE A 594 -26.32 -3.14 -12.22
CA ILE A 594 -26.26 -4.17 -13.24
C ILE A 594 -27.42 -3.93 -14.19
N TYR A 595 -27.10 -3.61 -15.44
CA TYR A 595 -28.07 -3.47 -16.52
C TYR A 595 -27.93 -4.66 -17.44
N SER A 596 -29.00 -5.38 -17.70
CA SER A 596 -28.97 -6.50 -18.64
C SER A 596 -30.17 -6.49 -19.58
N LYS A 597 -29.97 -7.09 -20.75
CA LYS A 597 -31.02 -7.30 -21.73
C LYS A 597 -30.83 -8.63 -22.44
N SER A 598 -31.94 -9.25 -22.81
CA SER A 598 -31.93 -10.41 -23.71
C SER A 598 -31.89 -9.99 -25.18
N GLY A 599 -31.60 -10.93 -26.08
CA GLY A 599 -31.69 -10.70 -27.53
C GLY A 599 -33.09 -10.31 -28.00
N THR A 600 -34.13 -10.76 -27.28
CA THR A 600 -35.55 -10.47 -27.59
C THR A 600 -35.93 -9.01 -27.34
N SER A 601 -35.21 -8.31 -26.46
CA SER A 601 -35.50 -6.90 -26.13
C SER A 601 -35.42 -5.94 -27.32
N LYS A 602 -34.63 -6.27 -28.35
CA LYS A 602 -34.28 -5.39 -29.49
C LYS A 602 -33.64 -4.06 -29.08
N TYR A 603 -33.29 -3.86 -27.82
CA TYR A 603 -32.64 -2.65 -27.33
C TYR A 603 -31.12 -2.73 -27.49
N GLU A 604 -30.54 -1.59 -27.82
CA GLU A 604 -29.09 -1.38 -27.84
C GLU A 604 -28.64 -0.99 -26.42
N ILE A 605 -27.69 -1.73 -25.83
CA ILE A 605 -27.32 -1.61 -24.40
C ILE A 605 -26.84 -0.21 -24.02
N TYR A 606 -26.05 0.48 -24.84
CA TYR A 606 -25.43 1.75 -24.47
C TYR A 606 -26.47 2.87 -24.39
N LYS A 607 -27.20 3.13 -25.48
CA LYS A 607 -28.12 4.26 -25.55
C LYS A 607 -29.50 3.94 -24.97
N LYS A 608 -30.08 2.78 -25.31
CA LYS A 608 -31.46 2.47 -24.93
C LYS A 608 -31.58 1.92 -23.50
N VAL A 609 -30.47 1.42 -22.93
CA VAL A 609 -30.43 0.93 -21.55
C VAL A 609 -29.59 1.85 -20.65
N ILE A 610 -28.27 1.97 -20.86
CA ILE A 610 -27.37 2.72 -19.95
C ILE A 610 -27.69 4.22 -19.93
N VAL A 611 -27.66 4.91 -21.08
CA VAL A 611 -27.95 6.37 -21.16
C VAL A 611 -29.36 6.68 -20.64
N LYS A 612 -30.35 5.83 -20.97
CA LYS A 612 -31.73 6.00 -20.48
C LYS A 612 -31.82 5.82 -18.97
N ALA A 613 -31.07 4.88 -18.39
CA ALA A 613 -31.07 4.61 -16.96
C ALA A 613 -30.30 5.66 -16.15
N LEU A 614 -29.10 6.04 -16.62
CA LEU A 614 -28.25 7.05 -15.98
C LEU A 614 -28.78 8.47 -16.20
N LYS A 615 -29.61 8.69 -17.23
CA LYS A 615 -30.08 10.01 -17.71
C LYS A 615 -28.94 10.98 -17.99
N LYS A 616 -27.79 10.45 -18.41
CA LYS A 616 -26.54 11.17 -18.62
C LYS A 616 -25.93 10.78 -19.96
N THR A 617 -25.14 11.69 -20.52
CA THR A 617 -24.25 11.35 -21.62
C THR A 617 -23.18 10.36 -21.15
N ILE A 618 -22.70 9.50 -22.04
CA ILE A 618 -21.60 8.57 -21.76
C ILE A 618 -20.51 8.70 -22.84
N LYS A 619 -19.24 8.60 -22.42
CA LYS A 619 -18.08 8.45 -23.32
C LYS A 619 -17.72 6.98 -23.39
N VAL A 620 -17.60 6.42 -24.59
CA VAL A 620 -17.50 4.97 -24.82
C VAL A 620 -16.18 4.61 -25.49
N TRP A 621 -15.43 3.71 -24.85
CA TRP A 621 -14.32 2.96 -25.42
C TRP A 621 -14.83 1.58 -25.83
N SER A 622 -14.87 1.31 -27.14
CA SER A 622 -15.36 0.04 -27.66
C SER A 622 -15.03 -0.09 -29.15
N ARG A 623 -14.79 -1.32 -29.61
CA ARG A 623 -14.83 -1.63 -31.05
C ARG A 623 -16.18 -1.26 -31.64
N ARG A 624 -16.19 -0.79 -32.88
CA ARG A 624 -17.42 -0.32 -33.54
C ARG A 624 -17.48 -0.69 -35.02
N ASP A 625 -18.70 -0.93 -35.50
CA ASP A 625 -19.00 -1.32 -36.88
C ASP A 625 -19.24 -0.11 -37.81
N ASN A 626 -18.93 1.10 -37.34
CA ASN A 626 -19.19 2.40 -37.98
C ASN A 626 -20.67 2.67 -38.35
N LYS A 627 -21.62 1.80 -37.99
CA LYS A 627 -23.05 1.96 -38.31
C LYS A 627 -23.78 2.77 -37.26
N LEU A 628 -23.42 2.61 -35.99
CA LEU A 628 -23.94 3.45 -34.92
C LEU A 628 -23.14 4.75 -34.83
N LYS A 629 -23.84 5.87 -35.02
CA LYS A 629 -23.28 7.22 -34.81
C LYS A 629 -23.68 7.74 -33.44
N GLY A 630 -22.87 8.64 -32.86
CA GLY A 630 -23.28 9.41 -31.70
C GLY A 630 -24.58 10.17 -32.01
N ASP A 631 -25.59 10.03 -31.15
CA ASP A 631 -26.86 10.72 -31.34
C ASP A 631 -26.92 11.99 -30.48
N CYS A 632 -27.10 13.14 -31.13
CA CYS A 632 -27.19 14.47 -30.52
C CYS A 632 -28.63 14.99 -30.35
N ARG A 633 -29.67 14.19 -30.65
CA ARG A 633 -31.07 14.66 -30.72
C ARG A 633 -31.72 15.08 -29.40
N VAL A 634 -31.26 14.53 -28.26
CA VAL A 634 -31.81 14.87 -26.92
C VAL A 634 -30.73 15.52 -26.08
N PRO A 635 -30.82 16.83 -25.75
CA PRO A 635 -29.81 17.54 -24.97
C PRO A 635 -29.46 16.77 -23.68
N GLY A 636 -28.16 16.51 -23.49
CA GLY A 636 -27.63 15.87 -22.27
C GLY A 636 -27.77 14.34 -22.19
N ARG A 637 -28.18 13.66 -23.27
CA ARG A 637 -28.30 12.18 -23.32
C ARG A 637 -27.68 11.59 -24.58
N HIS A 638 -26.35 11.67 -24.66
CA HIS A 638 -25.58 11.30 -25.84
C HIS A 638 -24.67 10.10 -25.61
N VAL A 639 -24.21 9.50 -26.70
CA VAL A 639 -23.08 8.57 -26.72
C VAL A 639 -21.94 9.27 -27.45
N HIS A 640 -20.86 9.59 -26.74
CA HIS A 640 -19.62 10.09 -27.31
C HIS A 640 -18.64 8.93 -27.50
N LEU A 641 -18.15 8.75 -28.71
CA LEU A 641 -17.23 7.67 -29.03
C LEU A 641 -15.80 8.18 -28.86
N LEU A 642 -15.00 7.47 -28.07
CA LEU A 642 -13.59 7.79 -27.89
C LEU A 642 -12.80 7.42 -29.15
N GLN A 643 -11.77 8.22 -29.46
CA GLN A 643 -10.89 8.01 -30.60
C GLN A 643 -9.77 7.00 -30.24
N SER A 644 -9.24 6.35 -31.27
CA SER A 644 -8.12 5.42 -31.20
C SER A 644 -6.98 5.91 -32.09
N PRO A 645 -5.70 5.69 -31.76
CA PRO A 645 -5.17 5.02 -30.55
C PRO A 645 -5.39 5.84 -29.27
N GLY A 646 -5.26 5.20 -28.11
CA GLY A 646 -5.34 5.82 -26.78
C GLY A 646 -4.22 5.33 -25.87
N VAL A 647 -4.06 5.97 -24.72
CA VAL A 647 -3.02 5.62 -23.74
C VAL A 647 -3.65 5.31 -22.38
N ILE A 648 -3.26 4.19 -21.77
CA ILE A 648 -3.70 3.79 -20.43
C ILE A 648 -2.49 3.80 -19.52
N ASN A 649 -2.37 4.86 -18.72
CA ASN A 649 -1.25 5.05 -17.78
C ASN A 649 0.14 4.76 -18.39
N GLY A 650 0.45 5.37 -19.53
CA GLY A 650 1.70 5.17 -20.26
C GLY A 650 1.74 3.97 -21.21
N HIS A 651 0.74 3.09 -21.20
CA HIS A 651 0.66 1.97 -22.14
C HIS A 651 -0.21 2.31 -23.35
N ASN A 652 0.36 2.20 -24.55
CA ASN A 652 -0.38 2.40 -25.79
C ASN A 652 -1.42 1.29 -25.97
N THR A 653 -2.65 1.68 -26.31
CA THR A 653 -3.73 0.78 -26.67
C THR A 653 -4.42 1.26 -27.94
N ASN A 654 -5.10 0.34 -28.61
CA ASN A 654 -5.95 0.65 -29.76
C ASN A 654 -7.18 -0.26 -29.74
N LEU A 655 -8.26 0.19 -30.38
CA LEU A 655 -9.54 -0.52 -30.33
C LEU A 655 -9.46 -1.92 -30.93
N GLU A 656 -8.59 -2.17 -31.92
CA GLU A 656 -8.48 -3.48 -32.59
C GLU A 656 -7.75 -4.53 -31.75
N ALA A 657 -6.80 -4.11 -30.92
CA ALA A 657 -6.03 -4.98 -30.03
C ALA A 657 -6.62 -5.09 -28.62
N ASP A 658 -7.64 -4.30 -28.28
CA ASP A 658 -8.22 -4.21 -26.95
C ASP A 658 -9.61 -4.85 -26.92
N ASP A 659 -9.79 -5.92 -26.14
CA ASP A 659 -11.06 -6.66 -26.03
C ASP A 659 -12.01 -6.07 -24.98
N THR A 660 -11.64 -4.95 -24.36
CA THR A 660 -12.49 -4.29 -23.37
C THR A 660 -13.54 -3.41 -24.05
N ASN A 661 -14.70 -3.32 -23.42
CA ASN A 661 -15.66 -2.27 -23.71
C ASN A 661 -16.07 -1.62 -22.40
N TRP A 662 -15.95 -0.30 -22.34
CA TRP A 662 -16.29 0.45 -21.15
C TRP A 662 -16.81 1.85 -21.49
N ALA A 663 -17.54 2.44 -20.55
CA ALA A 663 -18.13 3.76 -20.71
C ALA A 663 -18.10 4.56 -19.42
N VAL A 664 -17.77 5.85 -19.49
CA VAL A 664 -17.84 6.77 -18.35
C VAL A 664 -18.98 7.76 -18.51
N SER A 665 -19.67 8.10 -17.43
CA SER A 665 -20.73 9.12 -17.43
C SER A 665 -20.18 10.55 -17.56
N ASP A 666 -20.89 11.42 -18.27
CA ASP A 666 -20.55 12.83 -18.42
C ASP A 666 -21.82 13.70 -18.31
N PRO A 667 -22.03 14.45 -17.21
CA PRO A 667 -21.24 14.49 -15.97
C PRO A 667 -21.56 13.29 -15.04
N GLY A 668 -20.65 12.94 -14.13
CA GLY A 668 -20.94 11.95 -13.09
C GLY A 668 -19.70 11.26 -12.54
N SER A 669 -19.93 10.13 -11.86
CA SER A 669 -18.92 9.31 -11.18
C SER A 669 -19.09 7.82 -11.47
N VAL A 670 -19.68 7.50 -12.62
CA VAL A 670 -20.01 6.13 -13.01
C VAL A 670 -19.10 5.65 -14.14
N ILE A 671 -18.50 4.49 -13.96
CA ILE A 671 -17.80 3.69 -14.98
C ILE A 671 -18.59 2.41 -15.21
N CYS A 672 -18.85 2.08 -16.47
CA CYS A 672 -19.53 0.86 -16.87
C CYS A 672 -18.58 -0.03 -17.66
N HIS A 673 -18.41 -1.28 -17.25
CA HIS A 673 -17.92 -2.33 -18.15
C HIS A 673 -19.11 -2.92 -18.91
N VAL A 674 -18.94 -3.16 -20.21
CA VAL A 674 -19.97 -3.75 -21.08
C VAL A 674 -19.38 -4.98 -21.77
N ASP A 675 -20.12 -6.09 -21.78
CA ASP A 675 -19.65 -7.35 -22.37
C ASP A 675 -19.72 -7.37 -23.91
N LYS A 676 -20.53 -6.48 -24.49
CA LYS A 676 -20.73 -6.35 -25.94
C LYS A 676 -20.13 -5.07 -26.51
N PRO A 677 -19.53 -5.14 -27.72
CA PRO A 677 -19.03 -3.97 -28.42
C PRO A 677 -20.17 -3.07 -28.92
N TYR A 678 -19.83 -1.83 -29.27
CA TYR A 678 -20.76 -0.81 -29.77
C TYR A 678 -21.12 -1.05 -31.25
N PHE A 679 -21.86 -2.14 -31.51
CA PHE A 679 -22.30 -2.57 -32.85
C PHE A 679 -23.82 -2.43 -33.03
N LYS A 680 -24.30 -2.17 -34.24
CA LYS A 680 -25.76 -2.07 -34.52
C LYS A 680 -26.49 -3.39 -34.27
N ASN A 681 -25.87 -4.50 -34.66
CA ASN A 681 -26.49 -5.82 -34.62
C ASN A 681 -26.60 -6.39 -33.19
N GLN A 682 -25.83 -5.86 -32.22
CA GLN A 682 -25.91 -6.30 -30.82
C GLN A 682 -27.29 -6.05 -30.19
N SER A 683 -28.11 -5.18 -30.80
CA SER A 683 -29.53 -5.01 -30.41
C SER A 683 -30.33 -6.32 -30.43
N LYS A 684 -29.94 -7.29 -31.26
CA LYS A 684 -30.54 -8.64 -31.36
C LYS A 684 -29.81 -9.71 -30.53
N GLU A 685 -28.81 -9.31 -29.75
CA GLU A 685 -28.01 -10.18 -28.90
C GLU A 685 -28.24 -9.87 -27.42
N PRO A 686 -28.02 -10.83 -26.51
CA PRO A 686 -27.92 -10.53 -25.09
C PRO A 686 -26.73 -9.61 -24.78
N ALA A 687 -26.90 -8.71 -23.80
CA ALA A 687 -25.83 -7.81 -23.35
C ALA A 687 -26.01 -7.41 -21.88
N MET A 688 -24.89 -7.25 -21.17
CA MET A 688 -24.83 -6.79 -19.79
C MET A 688 -23.84 -5.64 -19.64
N ALA A 689 -24.20 -4.69 -18.77
CA ALA A 689 -23.33 -3.63 -18.31
C ALA A 689 -23.28 -3.61 -16.77
N ILE A 690 -22.05 -3.53 -16.24
CA ILE A 690 -21.77 -3.42 -14.81
C ILE A 690 -21.22 -2.03 -14.57
N CYS A 691 -22.03 -1.20 -13.94
CA CYS A 691 -21.77 0.22 -13.73
C CYS A 691 -21.46 0.49 -12.25
N ILE A 692 -20.23 0.90 -11.97
CA ILE A 692 -19.71 1.15 -10.63
C ILE A 692 -19.76 2.65 -10.37
N GLU A 693 -20.40 3.05 -9.27
CA GLU A 693 -20.43 4.44 -8.80
C GLU A 693 -19.29 4.66 -7.79
N ASN A 694 -18.19 5.21 -8.28
CA ASN A 694 -17.00 5.50 -7.48
C ASN A 694 -16.16 6.59 -8.16
N ASN A 695 -15.91 7.68 -7.42
CA ASN A 695 -15.20 8.84 -7.95
C ASN A 695 -13.76 8.53 -8.36
N ASP A 696 -13.04 7.71 -7.60
CA ASP A 696 -11.62 7.43 -7.83
C ASP A 696 -11.45 6.62 -9.12
N ILE A 697 -12.20 5.53 -9.27
CA ILE A 697 -12.19 4.71 -10.47
C ILE A 697 -12.68 5.52 -11.67
N PHE A 698 -13.78 6.25 -11.52
CA PHE A 698 -14.31 7.10 -12.58
C PHE A 698 -13.27 8.08 -13.10
N THR A 699 -12.55 8.76 -12.19
CA THR A 699 -11.56 9.79 -12.55
C THR A 699 -10.49 9.20 -13.47
N ARG A 700 -9.98 7.99 -13.19
CA ARG A 700 -8.96 7.31 -13.99
C ARG A 700 -9.41 6.99 -15.41
N PHE A 701 -10.63 6.49 -15.56
CA PHE A 701 -11.18 6.21 -16.89
C PHE A 701 -11.58 7.50 -17.62
N ASN A 702 -11.99 8.54 -16.89
CA ASN A 702 -12.33 9.83 -17.47
C ASN A 702 -11.07 10.59 -17.94
N GLU A 703 -9.91 10.43 -17.29
CA GLU A 703 -8.61 10.92 -17.75
C GLU A 703 -8.23 10.31 -19.10
N ILE A 704 -8.42 8.99 -19.27
CA ILE A 704 -8.24 8.31 -20.57
C ILE A 704 -9.20 8.89 -21.61
N ALA A 705 -10.47 9.07 -21.21
CA ALA A 705 -11.51 9.62 -22.08
C ALA A 705 -11.30 11.10 -22.45
N ALA A 706 -10.45 11.83 -21.71
CA ALA A 706 -10.16 13.25 -21.92
C ALA A 706 -8.96 13.50 -22.84
N GLN A 707 -8.24 12.46 -23.28
CA GLN A 707 -7.11 12.58 -24.21
C GLN A 707 -7.56 13.21 -25.53
N LYS A 708 -7.34 14.53 -25.67
CA LYS A 708 -7.44 15.25 -26.95
C LYS A 708 -6.15 15.02 -27.73
N LYS A 709 -6.24 14.87 -29.06
CA LYS A 709 -5.07 14.79 -29.95
C LYS A 709 -4.14 16.00 -29.73
N SER A 710 -3.11 15.83 -28.92
CA SER A 710 -1.87 16.58 -29.04
C SER A 710 -0.89 15.70 -29.81
N PHE A 711 -1.11 15.55 -31.11
CA PHE A 711 0.00 15.24 -32.01
C PHE A 711 0.40 16.55 -32.65
N MET A 712 1.38 17.14 -31.97
CA MET A 712 2.31 18.15 -32.42
C MET A 712 2.62 18.02 -33.92
N HIS A 713 2.73 19.15 -34.60
CA HIS A 713 3.34 19.31 -35.91
C HIS A 713 4.58 18.40 -36.04
N LEU A 714 4.45 17.26 -36.72
CA LEU A 714 5.59 16.73 -37.46
C LEU A 714 5.71 17.65 -38.67
N ILE A 715 6.68 18.56 -38.60
CA ILE A 715 7.24 19.19 -39.79
C ILE A 715 7.62 18.04 -40.72
N PHE A 716 6.85 17.85 -41.79
CA PHE A 716 7.29 17.07 -42.93
C PHE A 716 8.53 17.78 -43.47
N ILE A 717 9.72 17.25 -43.15
CA ILE A 717 10.88 17.47 -44.03
C ILE A 717 10.67 16.46 -45.16
N PRO A 718 10.36 16.89 -46.39
CA PRO A 718 10.21 15.97 -47.50
C PRO A 718 11.57 15.31 -47.76
N LEU A 719 11.61 13.97 -47.74
CA LEU A 719 12.69 13.17 -48.29
C LEU A 719 12.77 13.43 -49.81
N THR A 720 13.49 14.47 -50.23
CA THR A 720 13.82 14.70 -51.65
C THR A 720 15.24 15.24 -51.89
N LEU A 721 16.14 15.23 -50.89
CA LEU A 721 17.50 15.79 -51.04
C LEU A 721 18.65 14.84 -50.65
N LEU A 722 18.45 13.51 -50.71
CA LEU A 722 19.55 12.53 -50.60
C LEU A 722 19.51 11.52 -51.74
N ARG A 723 19.68 12.01 -52.97
CA ARG A 723 20.17 11.23 -54.11
C ARG A 723 21.09 12.14 -54.92
N ASN A 724 22.39 12.07 -54.61
CA ASN A 724 23.52 12.20 -55.53
C ASN A 724 24.81 12.31 -54.70
N ASN A 725 25.41 11.15 -54.42
CA ASN A 725 26.86 10.96 -54.37
C ASN A 725 27.17 9.46 -54.27
N LYS A 726 26.98 8.77 -55.40
CA LYS A 726 27.86 7.76 -56.01
C LYS A 726 27.11 7.03 -57.11
#